data_AF-A0A3M3JFH6-F1
#
_entry.id   AF-A0A3M3JFH6-F1
#
_cell.length_a   1.000
_cell.length_b   1.000
_cell.length_c   1.000
_cell.angle_alpha   90.00
_cell.angle_beta   90.00
_cell.angle_gamma   90.00
#
_symmetry.space_group_name_H-M   'P 1'
#
loop_
_entity.id
_entity.type
_entity.pdbx_description
1 polymer ?
#
loop_
_entity_poly.entity_id
_entity_poly.type
_entity_poly.pdbx_seq_one_letter_code
_entity_poly.pdbx_strand_id
1 'polypeptide(L)'
;MITCMTSLLQEDVMTSITLTAHMTDQQLLRERARQFVLDYPDLHDLAYNAATKIMLQHTQKVFNPDQVYWHRFGSASSSPRTFTGWQHSGKPLQSMTLIELLMRHFSVHDQEASDELSLYGGFYAVGPEHEFFDERNEVPMLPEDVLRDMWTLDFSALYTRRMEHFWKAHSENFCMLAKAQYLVAATHCLRKRQLSPADFRLVTRIATADPLQPLTLKALQDPLPVAAGLSVHTLDINGIKAHDILRIVISDGREVIYRPDAEQPFLVFESERAVYTWLKGQFAGGRADEAIKRHFLRGEVSRAEDSARFYRGVSDMLAHDWRADVRIINQSATPVAGDSFVYLRDVARQVMNADAHQLLTSNADLRKQMWIGYLSAFIQAFGGLAPLGWPITLTLVGASLANTGLNIDQAVNGKTAAQRKAGVLGAIINTVYLLFNLPFLMAVRVTPEPSLVTPLDGMTIPGDVAVSGSVPVDPLDNLEGNLLLDSLTPSAEEGRLHGVYTLGNGETWIKLAELPYRVMFNEQQQCWLIVNPDNPFAFVGGKPVRLNAEGSWTLMKMPGLQGGSPMDGQALSSSTSAPVGKPYVTVRSTFWDRYLQTDIFNEQDYAEAALARQKQAMAIWEPTPDDVLESDSSPDGDQVYRDPWHGKHRVFKLGEDDYCAANIMLYTQEDAEFNQFLRTGEHKGRNQINAIERLADDVSVVGYNNDVELYRGGSGERGTSGAVFRSGRIKVGDVLVNTDVTSFSENPYVVGTFASSRAGAPTAAIAAPVTFDDTSVVFVLPKGQYLRATPIAPFSASPEEAESIFLPGCYFQIDSIEEVVGEFYRIMKIQLQEVDRPLEGRVLYDLRTGEPFSREQYALKLGADANVLVDRFFPQDSLTDLFSPH
;
A
#
# COMPACT_ATOMS: atom_id res chain seq x y z
N MET A 1 3.98 -64.43 -29.53
CA MET A 1 3.39 -65.46 -28.66
C MET A 1 4.46 -65.90 -27.68
N ILE A 2 4.45 -65.35 -26.46
CA ILE A 2 4.06 -66.03 -25.18
C ILE A 2 5.32 -66.75 -24.63
N THR A 3 5.98 -66.35 -23.53
CA THR A 3 5.49 -65.95 -22.20
C THR A 3 6.62 -65.27 -21.39
N CYS A 4 6.26 -64.61 -20.27
CA CYS A 4 7.09 -64.11 -19.15
C CYS A 4 7.60 -62.66 -19.19
N MET A 5 6.68 -61.71 -18.99
CA MET A 5 6.93 -60.49 -18.20
C MET A 5 5.61 -60.06 -17.54
N THR A 6 5.48 -60.24 -16.23
CA THR A 6 4.39 -59.73 -15.38
C THR A 6 4.87 -59.71 -13.94
N SER A 7 5.19 -58.51 -13.43
CA SER A 7 5.18 -58.12 -12.01
C SER A 7 6.13 -56.93 -11.83
N LEU A 8 5.59 -55.71 -11.76
CA LEU A 8 6.06 -54.53 -11.00
C LEU A 8 5.26 -53.30 -11.47
N LEU A 9 4.03 -53.19 -10.99
CA LEU A 9 3.25 -51.96 -10.93
C LEU A 9 2.51 -52.00 -9.60
N GLN A 10 3.07 -51.34 -8.59
CA GLN A 10 2.32 -50.97 -7.39
C GLN A 10 2.77 -49.56 -7.01
N GLU A 11 1.78 -48.68 -6.98
CA GLU A 11 1.86 -47.23 -6.83
C GLU A 11 2.46 -46.85 -5.47
N ASP A 12 3.59 -46.14 -5.47
CA ASP A 12 4.00 -45.32 -4.34
C ASP A 12 3.21 -44.01 -4.42
N VAL A 13 2.13 -43.95 -3.64
CA VAL A 13 1.41 -42.72 -3.32
C VAL A 13 2.33 -41.87 -2.44
N MET A 14 3.19 -41.07 -3.05
CA MET A 14 3.76 -39.90 -2.38
C MET A 14 2.62 -38.89 -2.18
N THR A 15 2.02 -38.92 -0.99
CA THR A 15 1.21 -37.81 -0.48
C THR A 15 2.09 -36.56 -0.44
N SER A 16 1.95 -35.72 -1.46
CA SER A 16 2.36 -34.33 -1.45
C SER A 16 1.61 -33.63 -0.33
N ILE A 17 2.23 -33.54 0.86
CA ILE A 17 1.77 -32.62 1.89
C ILE A 17 2.09 -31.23 1.35
N THR A 18 1.12 -30.62 0.70
CA THR A 18 1.14 -29.20 0.39
C THR A 18 1.21 -28.47 1.73
N LEU A 19 2.40 -28.04 2.13
CA LEU A 19 2.58 -27.06 3.20
C LEU A 19 1.79 -25.82 2.75
N THR A 20 0.57 -25.69 3.26
CA THR A 20 -0.23 -24.48 3.12
C THR A 20 0.51 -23.41 3.91
N ALA A 21 1.30 -22.60 3.23
CA ALA A 21 1.94 -21.44 3.83
C ALA A 21 0.84 -20.61 4.51
N HIS A 22 0.94 -20.46 5.83
CA HIS A 22 -0.04 -19.69 6.59
C HIS A 22 0.12 -18.22 6.17
N MET A 23 -0.89 -17.66 5.50
CA MET A 23 -0.85 -16.27 5.06
C MET A 23 -0.81 -15.34 6.28
N THR A 24 -0.04 -14.26 6.19
CA THR A 24 -0.02 -13.21 7.22
C THR A 24 -1.34 -12.42 7.21
N ASP A 25 -1.66 -11.73 8.31
CA ASP A 25 -2.85 -10.87 8.38
C ASP A 25 -2.87 -9.79 7.28
N GLN A 26 -1.70 -9.24 6.93
CA GLN A 26 -1.53 -8.32 5.81
C GLN A 26 -1.89 -8.98 4.47
N GLN A 27 -1.39 -10.19 4.20
CA GLN A 27 -1.70 -10.93 2.98
C GLN A 27 -3.18 -11.30 2.91
N LEU A 28 -3.79 -11.72 4.03
CA LEU A 28 -5.21 -12.02 4.12
C LEU A 28 -6.08 -10.79 3.84
N LEU A 29 -5.72 -9.61 4.40
CA LEU A 29 -6.47 -8.39 4.14
C LEU A 29 -6.29 -7.89 2.69
N ARG A 30 -5.09 -8.03 2.11
CA ARG A 30 -4.82 -7.75 0.69
C ARG A 30 -5.67 -8.63 -0.23
N GLU A 31 -5.79 -9.93 0.06
CA GLU A 31 -6.64 -10.81 -0.74
C GLU A 31 -8.13 -10.47 -0.58
N ARG A 32 -8.58 -10.16 0.64
CA ARG A 32 -9.95 -9.67 0.87
C ARG A 32 -10.23 -8.37 0.11
N ALA A 33 -9.27 -7.44 0.06
CA ALA A 33 -9.36 -6.20 -0.72
C ALA A 33 -9.44 -6.48 -2.23
N ARG A 34 -8.63 -7.41 -2.74
CA ARG A 34 -8.68 -7.85 -4.14
C ARG A 34 -10.06 -8.39 -4.51
N GLN A 35 -10.55 -9.37 -3.76
CA GLN A 35 -11.88 -9.95 -4.00
C GLN A 35 -12.98 -8.90 -3.90
N PHE A 36 -12.89 -8.01 -2.91
CA PHE A 36 -13.83 -6.92 -2.73
C PHE A 36 -13.93 -5.98 -3.94
N VAL A 37 -12.79 -5.57 -4.52
CA VAL A 37 -12.77 -4.73 -5.73
C VAL A 37 -13.23 -5.52 -6.95
N LEU A 38 -12.82 -6.79 -7.08
CA LEU A 38 -13.20 -7.65 -8.20
C LEU A 38 -14.71 -7.88 -8.26
N ASP A 39 -15.33 -8.16 -7.12
CA ASP A 39 -16.76 -8.44 -7.00
C ASP A 39 -17.65 -7.20 -6.92
N TYR A 40 -17.05 -6.01 -6.92
CA TYR A 40 -17.80 -4.76 -6.88
C TYR A 40 -18.82 -4.70 -8.04
N PRO A 41 -20.12 -4.44 -7.73
CA PRO A 41 -21.20 -4.36 -8.70
C PRO A 41 -21.15 -3.04 -9.47
N ASP A 42 -20.17 -2.90 -10.36
CA ASP A 42 -20.10 -1.76 -11.28
C ASP A 42 -21.26 -1.84 -12.28
N LEU A 43 -22.10 -0.80 -12.24
CA LEU A 43 -23.33 -0.72 -13.03
C LEU A 43 -23.02 -0.64 -14.52
N HIS A 44 -21.97 0.09 -14.88
CA HIS A 44 -21.58 0.23 -16.26
C HIS A 44 -20.99 -1.06 -16.80
N ASP A 45 -20.07 -1.71 -16.09
CA ASP A 45 -19.47 -2.97 -16.56
C ASP A 45 -20.55 -4.03 -16.82
N LEU A 46 -21.57 -4.08 -15.97
CA LEU A 46 -22.72 -4.96 -16.18
C LEU A 46 -23.54 -4.57 -17.42
N ALA A 47 -23.79 -3.28 -17.64
CA ALA A 47 -24.51 -2.78 -18.81
C ALA A 47 -23.73 -3.03 -20.11
N TYR A 48 -22.42 -2.76 -20.10
CA TYR A 48 -21.51 -3.02 -21.21
C TYR A 48 -21.51 -4.51 -21.58
N ASN A 49 -21.36 -5.40 -20.61
CA ASN A 49 -21.40 -6.85 -20.84
C ASN A 49 -22.74 -7.33 -21.37
N ALA A 50 -23.85 -6.76 -20.89
CA ALA A 50 -25.18 -7.06 -21.40
C ALA A 50 -25.35 -6.58 -22.86
N ALA A 51 -24.94 -5.35 -23.15
CA ALA A 51 -24.99 -4.76 -24.49
C ALA A 51 -24.16 -5.58 -25.49
N THR A 52 -22.94 -5.95 -25.11
CA THR A 52 -22.05 -6.78 -25.94
C THR A 52 -22.69 -8.12 -26.27
N LYS A 53 -23.37 -8.77 -25.31
CA LYS A 53 -24.10 -10.02 -25.56
C LYS A 53 -25.25 -9.83 -26.55
N ILE A 54 -26.05 -8.78 -26.41
CA ILE A 54 -27.15 -8.45 -27.33
C ILE A 54 -26.59 -8.21 -28.75
N MET A 55 -25.54 -7.41 -28.88
CA MET A 55 -24.93 -7.13 -30.18
C MET A 55 -24.33 -8.38 -30.82
N LEU A 56 -23.63 -9.22 -30.05
CA LEU A 56 -23.08 -10.49 -30.56
C LEU A 56 -24.17 -11.44 -31.02
N GLN A 57 -25.27 -11.54 -30.26
CA GLN A 57 -26.42 -12.39 -30.58
C GLN A 57 -27.01 -12.03 -31.95
N HIS A 58 -27.20 -10.74 -32.24
CA HIS A 58 -27.85 -10.27 -33.47
C HIS A 58 -26.89 -10.11 -34.65
N THR A 59 -25.71 -9.52 -34.41
CA THR A 59 -24.82 -9.08 -35.49
C THR A 59 -23.75 -10.12 -35.84
N GLN A 60 -23.46 -11.06 -34.93
CA GLN A 60 -22.32 -11.98 -35.01
C GLN A 60 -20.96 -11.25 -35.18
N LYS A 61 -20.90 -9.97 -34.79
CA LYS A 61 -19.71 -9.11 -34.86
C LYS A 61 -19.49 -8.44 -33.51
N VAL A 62 -18.22 -8.13 -33.23
CA VAL A 62 -17.85 -7.35 -32.04
C VAL A 62 -17.96 -5.86 -32.38
N PHE A 63 -18.81 -5.16 -31.64
CA PHE A 63 -18.93 -3.70 -31.67
C PHE A 63 -18.62 -3.16 -30.27
N ASN A 64 -18.12 -1.92 -30.19
CA ASN A 64 -18.00 -1.22 -28.92
C ASN A 64 -19.38 -0.63 -28.54
N PRO A 65 -20.04 -1.10 -27.45
CA PRO A 65 -21.35 -0.59 -27.04
C PRO A 65 -21.39 0.92 -26.73
N ASP A 66 -20.25 1.51 -26.34
CA ASP A 66 -20.13 2.96 -26.10
C ASP A 66 -20.17 3.77 -27.41
N GLN A 67 -19.98 3.11 -28.55
CA GLN A 67 -19.95 3.72 -29.88
C GLN A 67 -21.09 3.24 -30.79
N VAL A 68 -22.01 2.44 -30.24
CA VAL A 68 -23.24 2.06 -30.93
C VAL A 68 -24.39 2.86 -30.35
N TYR A 69 -25.10 3.55 -31.23
CA TYR A 69 -26.13 4.50 -30.87
C TYR A 69 -27.50 4.04 -31.36
N TRP A 70 -28.49 4.13 -30.48
CA TRP A 70 -29.90 4.18 -30.83
C TRP A 70 -30.27 5.63 -31.17
N HIS A 71 -30.75 5.85 -32.40
CA HIS A 71 -31.23 7.16 -32.85
C HIS A 71 -32.72 7.09 -33.18
N ARG A 72 -33.47 8.11 -32.75
CA ARG A 72 -34.86 8.34 -33.17
C ARG A 72 -34.95 9.55 -34.10
N PHE A 73 -35.76 9.47 -35.14
CA PHE A 73 -35.95 10.52 -36.15
C PHE A 73 -37.43 10.91 -36.28
N GLY A 74 -37.67 12.12 -36.79
CA GLY A 74 -39.03 12.60 -37.09
C GLY A 74 -39.53 12.26 -38.48
N SER A 75 -38.66 11.71 -39.34
CA SER A 75 -38.97 11.32 -40.71
C SER A 75 -38.13 10.11 -41.14
N ALA A 76 -38.63 9.39 -42.15
CA ALA A 76 -37.99 8.18 -42.67
C ALA A 76 -38.17 8.11 -44.19
N SER A 77 -37.20 7.52 -44.88
CA SER A 77 -37.27 7.19 -46.30
C SER A 77 -37.05 5.70 -46.48
N SER A 78 -37.90 5.03 -47.26
CA SER A 78 -37.73 3.59 -47.51
C SER A 78 -36.45 3.33 -48.31
N SER A 79 -35.67 2.33 -47.89
CA SER A 79 -34.49 1.86 -48.58
C SER A 79 -34.41 0.33 -48.52
N PRO A 80 -34.35 -0.38 -49.65
CA PRO A 80 -34.22 -1.84 -49.64
C PRO A 80 -32.79 -2.30 -49.30
N ARG A 81 -31.84 -1.38 -49.08
CA ARG A 81 -30.44 -1.69 -48.77
C ARG A 81 -30.11 -1.69 -47.28
N THR A 82 -30.94 -1.02 -46.48
CA THR A 82 -30.78 -0.90 -45.02
C THR A 82 -31.43 -2.08 -44.31
N PHE A 83 -30.88 -2.48 -43.18
CA PHE A 83 -31.34 -3.60 -42.36
C PHE A 83 -32.79 -3.44 -41.86
N THR A 84 -33.18 -2.23 -41.45
CA THR A 84 -34.54 -1.93 -40.98
C THR A 84 -35.53 -1.69 -42.12
N GLY A 85 -35.04 -1.53 -43.36
CA GLY A 85 -35.83 -1.08 -44.52
C GLY A 85 -36.02 0.44 -44.62
N TRP A 86 -35.40 1.22 -43.72
CA TRP A 86 -35.51 2.68 -43.64
C TRP A 86 -34.14 3.34 -43.50
N GLN A 87 -34.00 4.51 -44.13
CA GLN A 87 -32.86 5.42 -43.98
C GLN A 87 -33.34 6.79 -43.48
N HIS A 88 -32.44 7.51 -42.81
CA HIS A 88 -32.74 8.80 -42.19
C HIS A 88 -31.67 9.85 -42.55
N SER A 89 -32.05 11.12 -42.39
CA SER A 89 -31.17 12.25 -42.64
C SER A 89 -31.44 13.39 -41.66
N GLY A 90 -30.38 14.13 -41.32
CA GLY A 90 -30.43 15.23 -40.37
C GLY A 90 -30.28 14.75 -38.92
N LYS A 91 -30.34 15.71 -38.00
CA LYS A 91 -30.07 15.46 -36.58
C LYS A 91 -31.17 14.58 -35.96
N PRO A 92 -30.82 13.49 -35.25
CA PRO A 92 -31.79 12.69 -34.50
C PRO A 92 -32.56 13.54 -33.48
N LEU A 93 -33.84 13.23 -33.28
CA LEU A 93 -34.67 13.78 -32.20
C LEU A 93 -34.22 13.27 -30.83
N GLN A 94 -33.76 12.02 -30.80
CA GLN A 94 -33.22 11.36 -29.61
C GLN A 94 -32.00 10.54 -30.04
N SER A 95 -30.97 10.55 -29.20
CA SER A 95 -29.76 9.77 -29.41
C SER A 95 -29.26 9.27 -28.07
N MET A 96 -29.01 7.96 -27.99
CA MET A 96 -28.49 7.29 -26.80
C MET A 96 -27.50 6.22 -27.23
N THR A 97 -26.44 5.98 -26.47
CA THR A 97 -25.66 4.75 -26.67
C THR A 97 -26.49 3.52 -26.30
N LEU A 98 -26.09 2.33 -26.75
CA LEU A 98 -26.79 1.09 -26.38
C LEU A 98 -26.77 0.86 -24.87
N ILE A 99 -25.71 1.27 -24.17
CA ILE A 99 -25.61 1.25 -22.71
C ILE A 99 -26.63 2.19 -22.07
N GLU A 100 -26.73 3.43 -22.57
CA GLU A 100 -27.72 4.40 -22.08
C GLU A 100 -29.15 3.90 -22.30
N LEU A 101 -29.42 3.28 -23.46
CA LEU A 101 -30.70 2.66 -23.77
C LEU A 101 -31.00 1.51 -22.82
N LEU A 102 -30.04 0.63 -22.53
CA LEU A 102 -30.22 -0.48 -21.59
C LEU A 102 -30.65 -0.03 -20.20
N MET A 103 -30.11 1.10 -19.74
CA MET A 103 -30.38 1.63 -18.42
C MET A 103 -31.66 2.46 -18.36
N ARG A 104 -32.00 3.19 -19.43
CA ARG A 104 -33.21 4.02 -19.51
C ARG A 104 -34.45 3.24 -19.95
N HIS A 105 -34.25 2.09 -20.59
CA HIS A 105 -35.24 1.37 -21.36
C HIS A 105 -35.80 2.21 -22.53
N PHE A 106 -36.52 1.54 -23.44
CA PHE A 106 -37.35 2.22 -24.43
C PHE A 106 -38.49 2.96 -23.73
N SER A 107 -38.97 4.06 -24.31
CA SER A 107 -40.08 4.83 -23.73
C SER A 107 -41.35 3.98 -23.62
N VAL A 108 -42.28 4.34 -22.73
CA VAL A 108 -43.56 3.62 -22.59
C VAL A 108 -44.30 3.56 -23.93
N HIS A 109 -44.27 4.66 -24.69
CA HIS A 109 -44.87 4.71 -26.01
C HIS A 109 -44.22 3.73 -27.00
N ASP A 110 -42.90 3.60 -26.97
CA ASP A 110 -42.16 2.65 -27.83
C ASP A 110 -42.41 1.19 -27.50
N GLN A 111 -42.71 0.91 -26.22
CA GLN A 111 -43.08 -0.42 -25.79
C GLN A 111 -44.49 -0.80 -26.28
N GLU A 112 -45.38 0.19 -26.42
CA GLU A 112 -46.75 0.00 -26.94
C GLU A 112 -46.80 -0.02 -28.48
N ALA A 113 -45.98 0.80 -29.15
CA ALA A 113 -45.90 0.93 -30.61
C ALA A 113 -44.56 0.41 -31.15
N SER A 114 -44.24 -0.86 -30.82
CA SER A 114 -42.93 -1.44 -31.16
C SER A 114 -42.68 -1.52 -32.67
N ASP A 115 -43.72 -1.64 -33.49
CA ASP A 115 -43.64 -1.67 -34.95
C ASP A 115 -43.17 -0.33 -35.56
N GLU A 116 -43.39 0.78 -34.86
CA GLU A 116 -42.90 2.09 -35.27
C GLU A 116 -41.40 2.29 -34.98
N LEU A 117 -40.78 1.45 -34.14
CA LEU A 117 -39.37 1.59 -33.78
C LEU A 117 -38.44 1.43 -34.98
N SER A 118 -38.70 0.45 -35.84
CA SER A 118 -37.93 0.22 -37.06
C SER A 118 -38.17 1.30 -38.12
N LEU A 119 -39.35 1.94 -38.08
CA LEU A 119 -39.73 3.02 -38.99
C LEU A 119 -39.06 4.35 -38.63
N TYR A 120 -39.02 4.71 -37.34
CA TYR A 120 -38.51 6.00 -36.86
C TYR A 120 -37.18 5.92 -36.14
N GLY A 121 -36.53 4.75 -36.13
CA GLY A 121 -35.22 4.62 -35.50
C GLY A 121 -34.42 3.42 -35.98
N GLY A 122 -33.16 3.41 -35.57
CA GLY A 122 -32.20 2.36 -35.91
C GLY A 122 -30.95 2.44 -35.04
N PHE A 123 -30.12 1.39 -35.13
CA PHE A 123 -28.81 1.35 -34.48
C PHE A 123 -27.71 1.71 -35.47
N TYR A 124 -26.78 2.56 -35.04
CA TYR A 124 -25.72 3.09 -35.89
C TYR A 124 -24.38 3.16 -35.16
N ALA A 125 -23.28 2.98 -35.89
CA ALA A 125 -21.92 3.08 -35.37
C ALA A 125 -21.38 4.53 -35.32
N VAL A 126 -22.26 5.52 -35.56
CA VAL A 126 -21.92 6.94 -35.64
C VAL A 126 -22.85 7.76 -34.74
N GLY A 127 -22.29 8.79 -34.11
CA GLY A 127 -23.01 9.67 -33.18
C GLY A 127 -24.00 10.63 -33.87
N PRO A 128 -24.72 11.45 -33.08
CA PRO A 128 -25.82 12.32 -33.56
C PRO A 128 -25.39 13.49 -34.45
N GLU A 129 -24.08 13.77 -34.53
CA GLU A 129 -23.54 14.84 -35.38
C GLU A 129 -23.39 14.42 -36.86
N HIS A 130 -23.66 13.15 -37.18
CA HIS A 130 -23.65 12.67 -38.55
C HIS A 130 -24.92 13.07 -39.31
N GLU A 131 -24.81 13.30 -40.62
CA GLU A 131 -25.92 13.84 -41.42
C GLU A 131 -26.80 12.77 -42.07
N PHE A 132 -26.26 11.58 -42.37
CA PHE A 132 -26.98 10.51 -43.08
C PHE A 132 -26.84 9.19 -42.34
N PHE A 133 -27.96 8.51 -42.13
CA PHE A 133 -28.05 7.27 -41.37
C PHE A 133 -28.66 6.21 -42.29
N ASP A 134 -27.80 5.34 -42.84
CA ASP A 134 -28.13 4.40 -43.92
C ASP A 134 -27.27 3.12 -43.84
N GLU A 135 -27.26 2.32 -44.91
CA GLU A 135 -26.59 1.01 -44.94
C GLU A 135 -25.07 1.07 -44.66
N ARG A 136 -24.47 2.25 -44.72
CA ARG A 136 -23.00 2.45 -44.59
C ARG A 136 -22.55 2.53 -43.15
N ASN A 137 -23.45 2.88 -42.24
CA ASN A 137 -23.14 3.11 -40.83
C ASN A 137 -24.13 2.44 -39.87
N GLU A 138 -25.10 1.68 -40.39
CA GLU A 138 -26.01 0.87 -39.59
C GLU A 138 -25.30 -0.29 -38.86
N VAL A 139 -25.81 -0.60 -37.68
CA VAL A 139 -25.49 -1.81 -36.93
C VAL A 139 -26.69 -2.75 -37.12
N PRO A 140 -26.50 -3.97 -37.66
CA PRO A 140 -27.59 -4.82 -38.12
C PRO A 140 -28.34 -5.47 -36.96
N MET A 141 -29.20 -4.69 -36.30
CA MET A 141 -30.07 -5.09 -35.20
C MET A 141 -31.45 -4.45 -35.39
N LEU A 142 -32.51 -5.24 -35.21
CA LEU A 142 -33.87 -4.72 -35.23
C LEU A 142 -34.20 -4.15 -33.84
N PRO A 143 -34.70 -2.91 -33.74
CA PRO A 143 -35.09 -2.30 -32.46
C PRO A 143 -36.10 -3.14 -31.67
N GLU A 144 -37.02 -3.79 -32.37
CA GLU A 144 -38.04 -4.67 -31.80
C GLU A 144 -37.45 -5.92 -31.12
N ASP A 145 -36.43 -6.51 -31.73
CA ASP A 145 -35.74 -7.68 -31.19
C ASP A 145 -34.86 -7.28 -30.01
N VAL A 146 -34.18 -6.12 -30.08
CA VAL A 146 -33.42 -5.57 -28.95
C VAL A 146 -34.36 -5.26 -27.78
N LEU A 147 -35.53 -4.66 -28.02
CA LEU A 147 -36.55 -4.45 -26.99
C LEU A 147 -36.94 -5.77 -26.31
N ARG A 148 -37.16 -6.85 -27.09
CA ARG A 148 -37.50 -8.18 -26.55
C ARG A 148 -36.37 -8.78 -25.69
N ASP A 149 -35.13 -8.64 -26.14
CA ASP A 149 -33.96 -9.09 -25.36
C ASP A 149 -33.83 -8.33 -24.05
N MET A 150 -34.05 -7.00 -24.06
CA MET A 150 -34.01 -6.16 -22.87
C MET A 150 -35.07 -6.56 -21.84
N TRP A 151 -36.29 -6.87 -22.30
CA TRP A 151 -37.36 -7.40 -21.45
C TRP A 151 -36.99 -8.76 -20.84
N THR A 152 -36.34 -9.63 -21.61
CA THR A 152 -35.92 -10.96 -21.15
C THR A 152 -34.77 -10.88 -20.15
N LEU A 153 -33.85 -9.92 -20.34
CA LEU A 153 -32.70 -9.70 -19.47
C LEU A 153 -33.10 -9.21 -18.07
N ASP A 154 -34.09 -8.32 -18.00
CA ASP A 154 -34.45 -7.55 -16.79
C ASP A 154 -33.20 -7.00 -16.09
N PHE A 155 -32.59 -5.99 -16.73
CA PHE A 155 -31.32 -5.41 -16.29
C PHE A 155 -31.39 -4.86 -14.86
N SER A 156 -32.53 -4.29 -14.47
CA SER A 156 -32.75 -3.77 -13.12
C SER A 156 -32.71 -4.88 -12.06
N ALA A 157 -33.42 -5.99 -12.30
CA ALA A 157 -33.35 -7.14 -11.40
C ALA A 157 -31.98 -7.81 -11.41
N LEU A 158 -31.30 -7.88 -12.56
CA LEU A 158 -29.93 -8.39 -12.67
C LEU A 158 -28.97 -7.58 -11.79
N TYR A 159 -28.99 -6.26 -11.90
CA TYR A 159 -28.15 -5.38 -11.10
C TYR A 159 -28.46 -5.49 -9.61
N THR A 160 -29.75 -5.45 -9.26
CA THR A 160 -30.20 -5.56 -7.86
C THR A 160 -29.71 -6.84 -7.20
N ARG A 161 -29.80 -7.99 -7.90
CA ARG A 161 -29.27 -9.27 -7.41
C ARG A 161 -27.75 -9.25 -7.20
N ARG A 162 -26.99 -8.65 -8.13
CA ARG A 162 -25.53 -8.54 -8.00
C ARG A 162 -25.15 -7.66 -6.80
N MET A 163 -25.83 -6.53 -6.61
CA MET A 163 -25.65 -5.65 -5.46
C MET A 163 -25.98 -6.34 -4.13
N GLU A 164 -27.11 -7.05 -4.04
CA GLU A 164 -27.48 -7.81 -2.84
C GLU A 164 -26.45 -8.89 -2.51
N HIS A 165 -25.98 -9.61 -3.53
CA HIS A 165 -24.92 -10.61 -3.37
C HIS A 165 -23.61 -9.98 -2.87
N PHE A 166 -23.21 -8.85 -3.45
CA PHE A 166 -22.03 -8.11 -3.03
C PHE A 166 -22.11 -7.73 -1.55
N TRP A 167 -23.20 -7.07 -1.11
CA TRP A 167 -23.33 -6.69 0.30
C TRP A 167 -23.40 -7.90 1.23
N LYS A 168 -23.99 -9.02 0.79
CA LYS A 168 -24.01 -10.26 1.56
C LYS A 168 -22.59 -10.83 1.75
N ALA A 169 -21.75 -10.80 0.71
CA ALA A 169 -20.41 -11.36 0.74
C ALA A 169 -19.36 -10.42 1.39
N HIS A 170 -19.54 -9.11 1.27
CA HIS A 170 -18.49 -8.12 1.51
C HIS A 170 -18.81 -7.08 2.59
N SER A 171 -19.93 -7.19 3.30
CA SER A 171 -20.28 -6.25 4.39
C SER A 171 -19.20 -6.11 5.46
N GLU A 172 -18.55 -7.20 5.84
CA GLU A 172 -17.47 -7.19 6.83
C GLU A 172 -16.17 -6.62 6.25
N ASN A 173 -15.84 -7.00 5.01
CA ASN A 173 -14.70 -6.46 4.27
C ASN A 173 -14.78 -4.93 4.17
N PHE A 174 -15.97 -4.37 3.91
CA PHE A 174 -16.18 -2.92 3.93
C PHE A 174 -15.78 -2.31 5.28
N CYS A 175 -16.26 -2.87 6.40
CA CYS A 175 -15.95 -2.34 7.73
C CYS A 175 -14.45 -2.39 8.04
N MET A 176 -13.78 -3.51 7.73
CA MET A 176 -12.33 -3.65 7.95
C MET A 176 -11.54 -2.63 7.14
N LEU A 177 -11.88 -2.47 5.85
CA LEU A 177 -11.21 -1.52 4.97
C LEU A 177 -11.50 -0.07 5.41
N ALA A 178 -12.71 0.26 5.83
CA ALA A 178 -13.05 1.59 6.35
C ALA A 178 -12.28 1.91 7.67
N LYS A 179 -12.14 0.93 8.57
CA LYS A 179 -11.29 1.05 9.76
C LYS A 179 -9.83 1.25 9.39
N ALA A 180 -9.32 0.49 8.42
CA ALA A 180 -7.95 0.64 7.91
C ALA A 180 -7.70 2.06 7.41
N GLN A 181 -8.60 2.57 6.55
CA GLN A 181 -8.52 3.92 6.01
C GLN A 181 -8.55 4.98 7.11
N TYR A 182 -9.46 4.85 8.08
CA TYR A 182 -9.57 5.79 9.19
C TYR A 182 -8.29 5.86 10.03
N LEU A 183 -7.67 4.72 10.33
CA LEU A 183 -6.43 4.64 11.10
C LEU A 183 -5.24 5.22 10.33
N VAL A 184 -5.11 4.91 9.05
CA VAL A 184 -4.06 5.49 8.19
C VAL A 184 -4.23 7.00 8.07
N ALA A 185 -5.45 7.49 7.86
CA ALA A 185 -5.75 8.93 7.82
C ALA A 185 -5.41 9.64 9.14
N ALA A 186 -5.73 9.03 10.29
CA ALA A 186 -5.39 9.59 11.61
C ALA A 186 -3.88 9.69 11.81
N THR A 187 -3.12 8.66 11.40
CA THR A 187 -1.66 8.63 11.50
C THR A 187 -1.04 9.69 10.60
N HIS A 188 -1.55 9.85 9.39
CA HIS A 188 -1.14 10.90 8.47
C HIS A 188 -1.38 12.30 9.07
N CYS A 189 -2.56 12.57 9.63
CA CYS A 189 -2.82 13.85 10.33
C CYS A 189 -1.88 14.06 11.53
N LEU A 190 -1.57 13.02 12.30
CA LEU A 190 -0.56 13.10 13.36
C LEU A 190 0.81 13.46 12.78
N ARG A 191 1.24 12.84 11.67
CA ARG A 191 2.53 13.11 10.99
C ARG A 191 2.60 14.52 10.39
N LYS A 192 1.48 15.09 9.96
CA LYS A 192 1.36 16.51 9.54
C LYS A 192 1.22 17.52 10.69
N ARG A 193 1.25 17.08 11.96
CA ARG A 193 0.98 17.92 13.16
C ARG A 193 -0.43 18.53 13.15
N GLN A 194 -1.35 17.97 12.35
CA GLN A 194 -2.77 18.35 12.30
C GLN A 194 -3.58 17.70 13.43
N LEU A 195 -3.09 16.59 13.98
CA LEU A 195 -3.58 15.98 15.22
C LEU A 195 -2.46 15.98 16.27
N SER A 196 -2.82 16.26 17.52
CA SER A 196 -1.91 16.08 18.65
C SER A 196 -1.77 14.58 18.99
N PRO A 197 -0.66 14.14 19.62
CA PRO A 197 -0.54 12.75 20.07
C PRO A 197 -1.64 12.30 21.05
N ALA A 198 -2.19 13.24 21.82
CA ALA A 198 -3.30 12.97 22.73
C ALA A 198 -4.61 12.74 21.96
N ASP A 199 -4.93 13.61 21.00
CA ASP A 199 -6.14 13.50 20.18
C ASP A 199 -6.08 12.27 19.28
N PHE A 200 -4.92 11.98 18.70
CA PHE A 200 -4.68 10.75 17.93
C PHE A 200 -5.04 9.50 18.72
N ARG A 201 -4.56 9.36 19.96
CA ARG A 201 -4.90 8.21 20.83
C ARG A 201 -6.40 8.14 21.15
N LEU A 202 -7.09 9.28 21.24
CA LEU A 202 -8.52 9.29 21.51
C LEU A 202 -9.32 8.88 20.28
N VAL A 203 -9.06 9.49 19.12
CA VAL A 203 -9.85 9.22 17.90
C VAL A 203 -9.64 7.82 17.35
N THR A 204 -8.45 7.23 17.53
CA THR A 204 -8.14 5.86 17.08
C THR A 204 -8.85 4.78 17.90
N ARG A 205 -9.25 5.06 19.15
CA ARG A 205 -10.04 4.14 20.00
C ARG A 205 -11.42 3.80 19.45
N ILE A 206 -11.87 4.53 18.42
CA ILE A 206 -13.12 4.23 17.71
C ILE A 206 -12.93 3.04 16.75
N ALA A 207 -11.70 2.79 16.27
CA ALA A 207 -11.39 1.78 15.27
C ALA A 207 -10.56 0.60 15.80
N THR A 208 -9.76 0.80 16.85
CA THR A 208 -8.94 -0.25 17.50
C THR A 208 -8.93 -0.07 19.02
N ALA A 209 -8.78 -1.16 19.78
CA ALA A 209 -8.69 -1.11 21.25
C ALA A 209 -7.39 -0.42 21.72
N ASP A 210 -6.27 -0.72 21.07
CA ASP A 210 -4.97 -0.13 21.35
C ASP A 210 -4.27 0.28 20.03
N PRO A 211 -4.09 1.58 19.76
CA PRO A 211 -3.43 2.04 18.55
C PRO A 211 -1.91 1.82 18.54
N LEU A 212 -1.31 1.41 19.66
CA LEU A 212 0.14 1.21 19.79
C LEU A 212 0.55 -0.26 19.60
N GLN A 213 -0.39 -1.20 19.57
CA GLN A 213 -0.10 -2.61 19.31
C GLN A 213 -0.12 -2.90 17.80
N PRO A 214 0.66 -3.91 17.34
CA PRO A 214 0.55 -4.42 15.97
C PRO A 214 -0.91 -4.79 15.67
N LEU A 215 -1.44 -4.23 14.59
CA LEU A 215 -2.83 -4.45 14.24
C LEU A 215 -2.99 -5.87 13.67
N THR A 216 -4.02 -6.57 14.14
CA THR A 216 -4.38 -7.89 13.61
C THR A 216 -5.67 -7.81 12.79
N LEU A 217 -5.85 -8.74 11.86
CA LEU A 217 -7.08 -8.85 11.10
C LEU A 217 -8.29 -9.03 12.02
N LYS A 218 -8.12 -9.82 13.09
CA LYS A 218 -9.15 -10.03 14.12
C LYS A 218 -9.52 -8.73 14.84
N ALA A 219 -8.54 -7.88 15.19
CA ALA A 219 -8.81 -6.59 15.83
C ALA A 219 -9.64 -5.64 14.94
N LEU A 220 -9.48 -5.71 13.61
CA LEU A 220 -10.32 -4.96 12.67
C LEU A 220 -11.75 -5.51 12.57
N GLN A 221 -11.91 -6.84 12.70
CA GLN A 221 -13.21 -7.52 12.62
C GLN A 221 -14.04 -7.33 13.88
N ASP A 222 -13.40 -7.40 15.05
CA ASP A 222 -14.09 -7.39 16.33
C ASP A 222 -14.86 -6.06 16.49
N PRO A 223 -16.17 -6.13 16.82
CA PRO A 223 -16.97 -4.94 17.04
C PRO A 223 -16.49 -4.24 18.30
N LEU A 224 -16.12 -2.96 18.19
CA LEU A 224 -15.69 -2.17 19.33
C LEU A 224 -16.90 -1.41 19.90
N PRO A 225 -17.25 -1.61 21.18
CA PRO A 225 -18.17 -0.70 21.84
C PRO A 225 -17.53 0.68 21.93
N VAL A 226 -18.35 1.74 21.84
CA VAL A 226 -17.86 3.11 21.94
C VAL A 226 -17.06 3.27 23.24
N ALA A 227 -15.78 3.61 23.10
CA ALA A 227 -14.85 3.74 24.21
C ALA A 227 -15.37 4.74 25.26
N ALA A 228 -15.25 4.40 26.54
CA ALA A 228 -15.67 5.26 27.64
C ALA A 228 -15.03 6.66 27.51
N GLY A 229 -15.87 7.70 27.56
CA GLY A 229 -15.47 9.10 27.40
C GLY A 229 -15.49 9.63 25.96
N LEU A 230 -15.95 8.84 24.99
CA LEU A 230 -16.20 9.26 23.61
C LEU A 230 -17.66 9.01 23.24
N SER A 231 -18.23 9.85 22.39
CA SER A 231 -19.48 9.56 21.69
C SER A 231 -19.38 9.97 20.23
N VAL A 232 -19.81 9.07 19.34
CA VAL A 232 -19.81 9.34 17.89
C VAL A 232 -21.22 9.71 17.47
N HIS A 233 -21.35 10.75 16.68
CA HIS A 233 -22.61 11.28 16.16
C HIS A 233 -22.47 11.50 14.65
N THR A 234 -23.59 11.52 13.94
CA THR A 234 -23.65 12.05 12.56
C THR A 234 -23.63 13.57 12.62
N LEU A 235 -22.93 14.28 11.73
CA LEU A 235 -23.16 15.73 11.63
C LEU A 235 -24.58 15.99 11.12
N ASP A 236 -25.26 17.02 11.61
CA ASP A 236 -26.65 17.33 11.23
C ASP A 236 -26.86 18.85 11.21
N ILE A 237 -27.60 19.34 10.21
CA ILE A 237 -28.07 20.73 10.14
C ILE A 237 -29.59 20.73 10.05
N ASN A 238 -30.23 21.26 11.08
CA ASN A 238 -31.68 21.38 11.22
C ASN A 238 -32.45 20.06 11.05
N GLY A 239 -31.89 18.95 11.53
CA GLY A 239 -32.47 17.61 11.43
C GLY A 239 -32.07 16.85 10.16
N ILE A 240 -31.33 17.48 9.24
CA ILE A 240 -30.82 16.83 8.03
C ILE A 240 -29.42 16.31 8.34
N LYS A 241 -29.27 14.98 8.36
CA LYS A 241 -28.01 14.30 8.68
C LYS A 241 -27.08 14.30 7.48
N ALA A 242 -25.79 14.53 7.72
CA ALA A 242 -24.75 14.18 6.79
C ALA A 242 -24.63 12.65 6.70
N HIS A 243 -24.35 12.13 5.51
CA HIS A 243 -24.24 10.69 5.29
C HIS A 243 -22.82 10.13 5.53
N ASP A 244 -21.79 10.97 5.49
CA ASP A 244 -20.38 10.56 5.49
C ASP A 244 -19.50 11.33 6.50
N ILE A 245 -20.07 12.30 7.21
CA ILE A 245 -19.34 13.07 8.22
C ILE A 245 -19.65 12.54 9.62
N LEU A 246 -18.61 12.11 10.33
CA LEU A 246 -18.69 11.75 11.74
C LEU A 246 -18.27 12.92 12.62
N ARG A 247 -19.05 13.17 13.67
CA ARG A 247 -18.75 14.10 14.76
C ARG A 247 -18.42 13.28 16.00
N ILE A 248 -17.19 13.36 16.46
CA ILE A 248 -16.67 12.66 17.63
C ILE A 248 -16.64 13.67 18.77
N VAL A 249 -17.41 13.41 19.83
CA VAL A 249 -17.46 14.26 21.02
C VAL A 249 -16.64 13.59 22.12
N ILE A 250 -15.72 14.36 22.69
CA ILE A 250 -14.83 13.93 23.78
C ILE A 250 -15.43 14.41 25.10
N SER A 251 -15.30 13.61 26.15
CA SER A 251 -15.85 13.91 27.49
C SER A 251 -15.39 15.25 28.11
N ASP A 252 -14.30 15.84 27.64
CA ASP A 252 -13.82 17.16 28.07
C ASP A 252 -14.49 18.33 27.32
N GLY A 253 -15.40 18.04 26.39
CA GLY A 253 -16.15 19.01 25.59
C GLY A 253 -15.53 19.32 24.23
N ARG A 254 -14.33 18.82 23.94
CA ARG A 254 -13.70 18.96 22.62
C ARG A 254 -14.40 18.07 21.59
N GLU A 255 -14.31 18.49 20.34
CA GLU A 255 -14.98 17.81 19.23
C GLU A 255 -14.06 17.62 18.05
N VAL A 256 -14.18 16.46 17.41
CA VAL A 256 -13.44 16.13 16.20
C VAL A 256 -14.40 15.82 15.09
N ILE A 257 -14.26 16.53 13.97
CA ILE A 257 -14.99 16.24 12.75
C ILE A 257 -14.10 15.37 11.87
N TYR A 258 -14.57 14.16 11.58
CA TYR A 258 -13.97 13.27 10.60
C TYR A 258 -14.67 13.43 9.26
N ARG A 259 -13.89 13.85 8.25
CA ARG A 259 -14.30 14.03 6.86
C ARG A 259 -13.42 13.15 5.98
N PRO A 260 -13.91 11.99 5.53
CA PRO A 260 -13.10 11.08 4.72
C PRO A 260 -12.61 11.75 3.44
N ASP A 261 -13.38 12.70 2.88
CA ASP A 261 -13.14 13.36 1.60
C ASP A 261 -12.19 14.57 1.62
N ALA A 262 -11.74 15.02 2.80
CA ALA A 262 -10.97 16.25 2.94
C ALA A 262 -9.47 15.99 2.91
N GLU A 263 -8.69 16.96 2.39
CA GLU A 263 -7.22 16.96 2.45
C GLU A 263 -6.69 16.86 3.90
N GLN A 264 -7.45 17.42 4.84
CA GLN A 264 -7.31 17.21 6.27
C GLN A 264 -8.53 16.44 6.79
N PRO A 265 -8.47 15.11 6.88
CA PRO A 265 -9.61 14.29 7.29
C PRO A 265 -10.08 14.52 8.73
N PHE A 266 -9.21 15.01 9.61
CA PHE A 266 -9.54 15.26 11.01
C PHE A 266 -9.41 16.75 11.37
N LEU A 267 -10.51 17.34 11.80
CA LEU A 267 -10.57 18.72 12.28
C LEU A 267 -10.92 18.73 13.77
N VAL A 268 -10.02 19.26 14.60
CA VAL A 268 -10.19 19.33 16.06
C VAL A 268 -10.72 20.71 16.46
N PHE A 269 -11.70 20.73 17.35
CA PHE A 269 -12.38 21.91 17.84
C PHE A 269 -12.47 21.90 19.37
N GLU A 270 -12.33 23.07 19.98
CA GLU A 270 -12.40 23.23 21.44
C GLU A 270 -13.80 23.00 22.01
N SER A 271 -14.86 23.12 21.20
CA SER A 271 -16.26 22.97 21.63
C SER A 271 -17.22 22.91 20.44
N GLU A 272 -18.48 22.54 20.71
CA GLU A 272 -19.61 22.68 19.76
C GLU A 272 -19.70 24.09 19.17
N ARG A 273 -19.44 25.13 19.97
CA ARG A 273 -19.47 26.52 19.50
C ARG A 273 -18.44 26.78 18.40
N ALA A 274 -17.26 26.16 18.51
CA ALA A 274 -16.22 26.27 17.51
C ALA A 274 -16.62 25.52 16.22
N VAL A 275 -17.25 24.34 16.33
CA VAL A 275 -17.82 23.62 15.17
C VAL A 275 -18.90 24.47 14.48
N TYR A 276 -19.80 25.09 15.25
CA TYR A 276 -20.82 25.99 14.72
C TYR A 276 -20.22 27.17 13.95
N THR A 277 -19.19 27.79 14.52
CA THR A 277 -18.50 28.93 13.89
C THR A 277 -17.78 28.52 12.61
N TRP A 278 -17.16 27.34 12.62
CA TRP A 278 -16.54 26.75 11.43
C TRP A 278 -17.57 26.48 10.33
N LEU A 279 -18.68 25.80 10.64
CA LEU A 279 -19.75 25.55 9.68
C LEU A 279 -20.33 26.85 9.12
N LYS A 280 -20.60 27.84 9.98
CA LYS A 280 -21.06 29.17 9.56
C LYS A 280 -20.09 29.80 8.55
N GLY A 281 -18.78 29.65 8.76
CA GLY A 281 -17.73 30.08 7.83
C GLY A 281 -17.77 29.36 6.48
N GLN A 282 -18.05 28.04 6.47
CA GLN A 282 -18.16 27.26 5.22
C GLN A 282 -19.29 27.75 4.32
N PHE A 283 -20.44 28.14 4.89
CA PHE A 283 -21.59 28.64 4.13
C PHE A 283 -21.55 30.16 3.86
N ALA A 284 -20.67 30.92 4.52
CA ALA A 284 -20.55 32.35 4.32
C ALA A 284 -19.78 32.72 3.03
N GLY A 285 -18.92 31.83 2.52
CA GLY A 285 -18.09 32.06 1.32
C GLY A 285 -18.66 31.42 0.06
N GLY A 286 -19.04 32.23 -0.95
CA GLY A 286 -19.74 31.77 -2.17
C GLY A 286 -19.03 30.78 -3.12
N ARG A 287 -17.82 30.28 -2.79
CA ARG A 287 -17.10 29.23 -3.56
C ARG A 287 -17.03 27.86 -2.86
N ALA A 288 -17.24 27.79 -1.55
CA ALA A 288 -17.18 26.54 -0.77
C ALA A 288 -18.56 25.86 -0.60
N ASP A 289 -19.63 26.53 -1.03
CA ASP A 289 -21.02 26.19 -0.76
C ASP A 289 -21.46 24.84 -1.40
N GLU A 290 -20.97 24.49 -2.59
CA GLU A 290 -21.42 23.27 -3.29
C GLU A 290 -20.78 21.96 -2.80
N ALA A 291 -19.56 22.00 -2.25
CA ALA A 291 -18.89 20.80 -1.76
C ALA A 291 -19.54 20.31 -0.46
N ILE A 292 -19.71 21.22 0.52
CA ILE A 292 -20.24 20.81 1.82
C ILE A 292 -21.73 20.41 1.76
N LYS A 293 -22.53 21.06 0.90
CA LYS A 293 -23.94 20.70 0.67
C LYS A 293 -24.12 19.24 0.25
N ARG A 294 -23.18 18.70 -0.51
CA ARG A 294 -23.29 17.34 -1.05
C ARG A 294 -23.29 16.28 0.04
N HIS A 295 -22.70 16.55 1.20
CA HIS A 295 -22.76 15.64 2.35
C HIS A 295 -24.16 15.54 2.97
N PHE A 296 -25.03 16.53 2.74
CA PHE A 296 -26.37 16.60 3.34
C PHE A 296 -27.51 16.34 2.34
N LEU A 297 -27.42 16.89 1.12
CA LEU A 297 -28.49 16.84 0.12
C LEU A 297 -28.06 16.01 -1.10
N ARG A 298 -28.51 14.75 -1.14
CA ARG A 298 -28.12 13.78 -2.18
C ARG A 298 -29.30 13.25 -2.99
N GLY A 299 -29.12 13.18 -4.31
CA GLY A 299 -30.16 12.70 -5.22
C GLY A 299 -31.27 13.75 -5.41
N GLU A 300 -32.15 13.51 -6.39
CA GLU A 300 -33.22 14.48 -6.69
C GLU A 300 -34.33 14.45 -5.62
N VAL A 301 -34.59 13.28 -5.04
CA VAL A 301 -35.63 13.10 -4.00
C VAL A 301 -35.29 13.90 -2.73
N SER A 302 -34.09 13.71 -2.14
CA SER A 302 -33.69 14.51 -0.98
C SER A 302 -33.55 16.00 -1.31
N ARG A 303 -33.13 16.37 -2.54
CA ARG A 303 -33.14 17.77 -2.97
C ARG A 303 -34.56 18.34 -3.09
N ALA A 304 -35.55 17.53 -3.43
CA ALA A 304 -36.94 17.99 -3.49
C ALA A 304 -37.56 18.09 -2.09
N GLU A 305 -37.31 17.11 -1.23
CA GLU A 305 -37.96 16.97 0.08
C GLU A 305 -37.24 17.73 1.21
N ASP A 306 -35.91 17.63 1.28
CA ASP A 306 -35.12 18.11 2.42
C ASP A 306 -34.48 19.48 2.18
N SER A 307 -34.32 19.90 0.91
CA SER A 307 -33.57 21.11 0.56
C SER A 307 -34.13 22.37 1.21
N ALA A 308 -35.46 22.54 1.23
CA ALA A 308 -36.09 23.68 1.88
C ALA A 308 -35.81 23.73 3.38
N ARG A 309 -35.76 22.57 4.05
CA ARG A 309 -35.47 22.47 5.49
C ARG A 309 -33.98 22.70 5.78
N PHE A 310 -33.11 22.13 4.96
CA PHE A 310 -31.67 22.33 5.04
C PHE A 310 -31.29 23.81 4.86
N TYR A 311 -31.76 24.46 3.79
CA TYR A 311 -31.46 25.86 3.53
C TYR A 311 -32.04 26.80 4.58
N ARG A 312 -33.20 26.47 5.18
CA ARG A 312 -33.69 27.18 6.36
C ARG A 312 -32.70 27.08 7.52
N GLY A 313 -32.19 25.88 7.81
CA GLY A 313 -31.16 25.66 8.83
C GLY A 313 -29.89 26.46 8.58
N VAL A 314 -29.40 26.46 7.34
CA VAL A 314 -28.22 27.25 6.93
C VAL A 314 -28.48 28.75 7.08
N SER A 315 -29.64 29.24 6.63
CA SER A 315 -30.04 30.64 6.78
C SER A 315 -30.11 31.05 8.25
N ASP A 316 -30.72 30.23 9.10
CA ASP A 316 -30.83 30.47 10.54
C ASP A 316 -29.44 30.49 11.19
N MET A 317 -28.54 29.58 10.77
CA MET A 317 -27.15 29.51 11.24
C MET A 317 -26.33 30.74 10.84
N LEU A 318 -26.50 31.24 9.62
CA LEU A 318 -25.83 32.45 9.13
C LEU A 318 -26.34 33.71 9.86
N ALA A 319 -27.64 33.77 10.14
CA ALA A 319 -28.29 34.92 10.78
C ALA A 319 -28.01 35.03 12.29
N HIS A 320 -27.73 33.93 12.98
CA HIS A 320 -27.58 33.91 14.43
C HIS A 320 -26.19 33.44 14.87
N ASP A 321 -25.74 33.94 16.03
CA ASP A 321 -24.58 33.35 16.71
C ASP A 321 -24.99 32.09 17.47
N TRP A 322 -24.00 31.26 17.81
CA TRP A 322 -24.24 30.04 18.57
C TRP A 322 -24.93 30.35 19.90
N ARG A 323 -25.98 29.57 20.23
CA ARG A 323 -26.65 29.64 21.53
C ARG A 323 -26.90 28.24 22.09
N ALA A 324 -26.68 28.07 23.39
CA ALA A 324 -26.83 26.77 24.06
C ALA A 324 -28.29 26.26 24.12
N ASP A 325 -29.27 27.18 24.06
CA ASP A 325 -30.71 26.89 24.14
C ASP A 325 -31.33 26.52 22.78
N VAL A 326 -30.63 26.78 21.67
CA VAL A 326 -31.12 26.48 20.32
C VAL A 326 -30.08 25.69 19.53
N ARG A 327 -30.35 24.39 19.38
CA ARG A 327 -29.50 23.48 18.61
C ARG A 327 -29.92 23.49 17.13
N ILE A 328 -29.18 24.23 16.31
CA ILE A 328 -29.29 24.12 14.84
C ILE A 328 -28.50 22.90 14.35
N ILE A 329 -27.39 22.59 15.02
CA ILE A 329 -26.54 21.42 14.72
C ILE A 329 -26.92 20.27 15.65
N ASN A 330 -27.01 19.05 15.12
CA ASN A 330 -27.27 17.82 15.91
C ASN A 330 -28.50 17.94 16.83
N GLN A 331 -29.63 18.36 16.26
CA GLN A 331 -30.90 18.56 16.99
C GLN A 331 -31.31 17.37 17.87
N SER A 332 -31.16 16.15 17.36
CA SER A 332 -31.52 14.93 18.09
C SER A 332 -30.48 14.48 19.13
N ALA A 333 -29.27 15.05 19.11
CA ALA A 333 -28.10 14.72 19.95
C ALA A 333 -27.85 13.21 20.16
N THR A 334 -28.41 12.35 19.32
CA THR A 334 -28.40 10.90 19.53
C THR A 334 -27.07 10.35 19.02
N PRO A 335 -26.32 9.59 19.82
CA PRO A 335 -25.10 8.96 19.35
C PRO A 335 -25.43 7.85 18.33
N VAL A 336 -24.49 7.59 17.44
CA VAL A 336 -24.49 6.39 16.60
C VAL A 336 -24.48 5.17 17.53
N ALA A 337 -25.45 4.28 17.35
CA ALA A 337 -25.57 3.08 18.17
C ALA A 337 -24.61 2.00 17.65
N GLY A 338 -23.84 1.40 18.56
CA GLY A 338 -22.90 0.32 18.22
C GLY A 338 -21.62 0.81 17.54
N ASP A 339 -21.10 0.00 16.61
CA ASP A 339 -19.86 0.29 15.88
C ASP A 339 -20.11 1.34 14.77
N SER A 340 -19.34 2.43 14.78
CA SER A 340 -19.47 3.53 13.82
C SER A 340 -19.24 3.11 12.36
N PHE A 341 -18.42 2.09 12.12
CA PHE A 341 -18.11 1.59 10.78
C PHE A 341 -19.23 0.69 10.25
N VAL A 342 -19.95 0.01 11.14
CA VAL A 342 -21.21 -0.68 10.80
C VAL A 342 -22.27 0.33 10.38
N TYR A 343 -22.37 1.46 11.08
CA TYR A 343 -23.24 2.56 10.67
C TYR A 343 -22.86 3.11 9.29
N LEU A 344 -21.56 3.39 9.05
CA LEU A 344 -21.09 3.87 7.74
C LEU A 344 -21.38 2.86 6.62
N ARG A 345 -21.21 1.56 6.87
CA ARG A 345 -21.59 0.48 5.95
C ARG A 345 -23.07 0.52 5.61
N ASP A 346 -23.93 0.65 6.62
CA ASP A 346 -25.37 0.64 6.42
C ASP A 346 -25.83 1.88 5.65
N VAL A 347 -25.22 3.04 5.90
CA VAL A 347 -25.42 4.24 5.09
C VAL A 347 -24.97 4.01 3.65
N ALA A 348 -23.75 3.51 3.43
CA ALA A 348 -23.21 3.20 2.10
C ALA A 348 -24.11 2.23 1.32
N ARG A 349 -24.63 1.20 1.98
CA ARG A 349 -25.59 0.25 1.40
C ARG A 349 -26.92 0.92 1.05
N GLN A 350 -27.52 1.69 1.96
CA GLN A 350 -28.79 2.38 1.71
C GLN A 350 -28.68 3.35 0.54
N VAL A 351 -27.59 4.12 0.53
CA VAL A 351 -27.19 5.00 -0.55
C VAL A 351 -27.18 4.25 -1.88
N MET A 352 -26.47 3.12 -1.94
CA MET A 352 -26.28 2.40 -3.20
C MET A 352 -27.61 1.87 -3.73
N ASN A 353 -28.49 1.40 -2.84
CA ASN A 353 -29.84 0.96 -3.20
C ASN A 353 -30.71 2.11 -3.72
N ALA A 354 -30.67 3.27 -3.06
CA ALA A 354 -31.46 4.44 -3.46
C ALA A 354 -31.05 4.95 -4.84
N ASP A 355 -29.75 5.04 -5.10
CA ASP A 355 -29.24 5.49 -6.39
C ASP A 355 -29.54 4.47 -7.51
N ALA A 356 -29.36 3.18 -7.23
CA ALA A 356 -29.71 2.11 -8.17
C ALA A 356 -31.19 2.16 -8.55
N HIS A 357 -32.07 2.31 -7.56
CA HIS A 357 -33.51 2.43 -7.79
C HIS A 357 -33.83 3.66 -8.65
N GLN A 358 -33.25 4.82 -8.34
CA GLN A 358 -33.48 6.03 -9.11
C GLN A 358 -33.02 5.89 -10.57
N LEU A 359 -31.84 5.31 -10.80
CA LEU A 359 -31.28 5.17 -12.15
C LEU A 359 -31.98 4.12 -13.01
N LEU A 360 -32.44 3.01 -12.41
CA LEU A 360 -32.94 1.84 -13.13
C LEU A 360 -34.47 1.76 -13.20
N THR A 361 -35.20 2.66 -12.54
CA THR A 361 -36.68 2.63 -12.54
C THR A 361 -37.34 3.93 -12.98
N SER A 362 -36.61 5.05 -13.05
CA SER A 362 -37.21 6.33 -13.47
C SER A 362 -37.06 6.57 -14.98
N ASN A 363 -38.19 6.78 -15.67
CA ASN A 363 -38.26 7.21 -17.08
C ASN A 363 -38.10 8.73 -17.27
N ALA A 364 -37.83 9.48 -16.19
CA ALA A 364 -37.64 10.92 -16.26
C ALA A 364 -36.37 11.25 -17.05
N ASP A 365 -36.34 12.40 -17.73
CA ASP A 365 -35.18 12.90 -18.46
C ASP A 365 -33.94 12.95 -17.55
N LEU A 366 -33.17 11.86 -17.54
CA LEU A 366 -31.95 11.76 -16.77
C LEU A 366 -30.97 12.80 -17.32
N ARG A 367 -30.66 13.82 -16.53
CA ARG A 367 -29.52 14.70 -16.82
C ARG A 367 -28.24 13.85 -16.78
N LYS A 368 -27.32 14.07 -17.72
CA LYS A 368 -25.98 13.42 -17.76
C LYS A 368 -25.24 13.46 -16.40
N GLN A 369 -25.59 14.39 -15.52
CA GLN A 369 -25.03 14.56 -14.18
C GLN A 369 -25.55 13.56 -13.12
N MET A 370 -26.72 12.93 -13.29
CA MET A 370 -27.26 11.96 -12.31
C MET A 370 -26.48 10.64 -12.27
N TRP A 371 -25.85 10.28 -13.37
CA TRP A 371 -24.98 9.12 -13.53
C TRP A 371 -23.74 9.18 -12.63
N ILE A 372 -23.41 10.36 -12.11
CA ILE A 372 -22.29 10.55 -11.19
C ILE A 372 -22.70 10.21 -9.73
N GLY A 373 -24.00 10.08 -9.46
CA GLY A 373 -24.55 9.89 -8.12
C GLY A 373 -24.37 8.48 -7.53
N TYR A 374 -24.46 7.42 -8.34
CA TYR A 374 -24.50 6.02 -7.84
C TYR A 374 -23.24 5.55 -7.11
N LEU A 375 -22.19 6.35 -7.20
CA LEU A 375 -20.86 5.99 -6.78
C LEU A 375 -20.55 6.37 -5.33
N SER A 376 -21.36 7.21 -4.69
CA SER A 376 -20.84 7.87 -3.50
C SER A 376 -20.77 6.99 -2.26
N ALA A 377 -21.38 5.79 -2.21
CA ALA A 377 -21.20 4.84 -1.09
C ALA A 377 -19.73 4.52 -0.80
N PHE A 378 -18.93 4.38 -1.85
CA PHE A 378 -17.49 4.05 -1.77
C PHE A 378 -16.60 5.27 -1.66
N ILE A 379 -16.93 6.35 -2.39
CA ILE A 379 -16.29 7.67 -2.24
C ILE A 379 -16.38 8.15 -0.78
N GLN A 380 -17.47 7.81 -0.09
CA GLN A 380 -17.77 8.27 1.26
C GLN A 380 -17.01 7.54 2.36
N ALA A 381 -16.61 6.29 2.16
CA ALA A 381 -15.83 5.55 3.16
C ALA A 381 -14.31 5.69 2.96
N PHE A 382 -13.88 6.01 1.73
CA PHE A 382 -12.49 6.01 1.33
C PHE A 382 -12.01 7.33 0.74
N GLY A 383 -12.77 8.41 0.95
CA GLY A 383 -12.51 9.82 0.63
C GLY A 383 -12.37 10.21 -0.84
N GLY A 384 -12.14 11.51 -1.11
CA GLY A 384 -12.80 12.17 -2.23
C GLY A 384 -12.01 13.24 -3.00
N LEU A 385 -12.38 13.33 -4.27
CA LEU A 385 -12.38 14.50 -5.15
C LEU A 385 -13.68 14.47 -6.00
N ALA A 386 -13.95 15.60 -6.63
CA ALA A 386 -15.22 16.02 -7.22
C ALA A 386 -15.76 15.12 -8.37
N PRO A 387 -17.05 15.24 -8.74
CA PRO A 387 -17.75 14.41 -9.73
C PRO A 387 -17.28 14.76 -11.13
N LEU A 388 -16.21 14.12 -11.60
CA LEU A 388 -15.95 14.02 -13.03
C LEU A 388 -16.88 12.94 -13.57
N GLY A 389 -17.60 13.29 -14.63
CA GLY A 389 -18.58 12.43 -15.24
C GLY A 389 -18.00 11.11 -15.72
N TRP A 390 -18.90 10.27 -16.23
CA TRP A 390 -18.60 9.13 -17.07
C TRP A 390 -17.28 9.26 -17.85
N PRO A 391 -16.34 8.29 -17.80
CA PRO A 391 -16.39 7.01 -17.08
C PRO A 391 -15.39 7.01 -15.92
N ILE A 392 -15.73 7.43 -14.70
CA ILE A 392 -14.75 7.50 -13.59
C ILE A 392 -15.43 7.10 -12.29
N THR A 393 -15.40 5.80 -11.96
CA THR A 393 -16.16 5.29 -10.81
C THR A 393 -15.33 4.66 -9.70
N LEU A 394 -14.56 3.60 -9.93
CA LEU A 394 -13.81 3.00 -8.81
C LEU A 394 -12.75 3.93 -8.19
N THR A 395 -12.24 4.86 -8.99
CA THR A 395 -11.10 5.77 -8.80
C THR A 395 -10.94 6.44 -7.44
N LEU A 396 -12.04 6.86 -6.84
CA LEU A 396 -12.01 7.73 -5.67
C LEU A 396 -11.53 7.08 -4.37
N VAL A 397 -11.55 5.75 -4.30
CA VAL A 397 -11.02 5.01 -3.15
C VAL A 397 -9.51 5.23 -2.95
N GLY A 398 -8.78 5.68 -3.98
CA GLY A 398 -7.37 6.06 -3.86
C GLY A 398 -7.09 7.54 -3.60
N ALA A 399 -8.03 8.45 -3.82
CA ALA A 399 -7.76 9.90 -3.83
C ALA A 399 -7.76 10.56 -2.43
N SER A 400 -8.30 9.91 -1.40
CA SER A 400 -8.38 10.48 -0.05
C SER A 400 -7.06 10.60 0.70
N LEU A 401 -6.05 9.94 0.16
CA LEU A 401 -4.67 10.08 0.56
C LEU A 401 -3.94 10.72 -0.62
N ALA A 402 -4.32 11.95 -0.99
CA ALA A 402 -3.67 12.78 -2.01
C ALA A 402 -2.13 12.89 -1.86
N ASN A 403 -1.57 12.34 -0.78
CA ASN A 403 -0.16 12.26 -0.46
C ASN A 403 0.36 10.82 -0.28
N THR A 404 -0.23 9.77 -0.90
CA THR A 404 0.30 8.38 -0.79
C THR A 404 0.69 7.64 -2.08
N GLY A 405 0.74 8.33 -3.22
CA GLY A 405 1.74 8.08 -4.27
C GLY A 405 1.52 6.89 -5.20
N LEU A 406 0.99 5.78 -4.71
CA LEU A 406 0.89 4.55 -5.49
C LEU A 406 -0.48 4.45 -6.15
N ASN A 407 -0.49 4.42 -7.47
CA ASN A 407 -1.64 4.08 -8.31
C ASN A 407 -2.86 5.03 -8.25
N ILE A 408 -2.76 6.20 -7.58
CA ILE A 408 -3.83 7.21 -7.49
C ILE A 408 -4.11 7.87 -8.86
N ASP A 409 -3.08 8.17 -9.65
CA ASP A 409 -3.27 8.74 -10.99
C ASP A 409 -4.03 7.77 -11.92
N GLN A 410 -3.65 6.49 -11.92
CA GLN A 410 -4.38 5.45 -12.65
C GLN A 410 -5.79 5.26 -12.06
N ALA A 411 -5.91 5.39 -10.74
CA ALA A 411 -7.16 5.47 -10.03
C ALA A 411 -7.83 6.84 -10.11
N VAL A 412 -7.51 7.80 -10.96
CA VAL A 412 -8.31 9.05 -11.09
C VAL A 412 -8.44 9.42 -12.54
N ASN A 413 -7.30 9.41 -13.24
CA ASN A 413 -7.13 9.74 -14.64
C ASN A 413 -7.06 8.50 -15.54
N GLY A 414 -7.18 7.28 -14.97
CA GLY A 414 -7.33 6.05 -15.74
C GLY A 414 -8.46 6.19 -16.75
N LYS A 415 -8.14 6.09 -18.02
CA LYS A 415 -9.10 6.37 -19.10
C LYS A 415 -10.11 5.24 -19.22
N THR A 416 -9.84 4.07 -18.63
CA THR A 416 -10.59 2.83 -18.84
C THR A 416 -11.04 2.16 -17.55
N ALA A 417 -12.11 1.34 -17.60
CA ALA A 417 -12.68 0.75 -16.39
C ALA A 417 -11.69 -0.20 -15.70
N ALA A 418 -10.94 -0.97 -16.49
CA ALA A 418 -9.88 -1.85 -16.02
C ALA A 418 -8.71 -1.07 -15.37
N GLN A 419 -8.23 0.02 -15.99
CA GLN A 419 -7.21 0.89 -15.41
C GLN A 419 -7.63 1.45 -14.07
N ARG A 420 -8.84 2.01 -14.02
CA ARG A 420 -9.38 2.59 -12.80
C ARG A 420 -9.52 1.55 -11.71
N LYS A 421 -10.00 0.35 -12.03
CA LYS A 421 -10.12 -0.78 -11.12
C LYS A 421 -8.77 -1.25 -10.57
N ALA A 422 -7.75 -1.34 -11.44
CA ALA A 422 -6.37 -1.66 -11.04
C ALA A 422 -5.77 -0.57 -10.15
N GLY A 423 -5.98 0.70 -10.52
CA GLY A 423 -5.53 1.84 -9.71
C GLY A 423 -6.10 1.80 -8.29
N VAL A 424 -7.38 1.46 -8.19
CA VAL A 424 -8.13 1.41 -6.92
C VAL A 424 -7.69 0.25 -6.06
N LEU A 425 -7.51 -0.91 -6.67
CA LEU A 425 -6.91 -2.04 -6.00
C LEU A 425 -5.51 -1.69 -5.48
N GLY A 426 -4.68 -1.04 -6.29
CA GLY A 426 -3.36 -0.56 -5.90
C GLY A 426 -3.42 0.38 -4.69
N ALA A 427 -4.35 1.34 -4.69
CA ALA A 427 -4.51 2.27 -3.58
C ALA A 427 -4.99 1.60 -2.29
N ILE A 428 -5.96 0.67 -2.37
CA ILE A 428 -6.40 -0.10 -1.18
C ILE A 428 -5.26 -0.96 -0.64
N ILE A 429 -4.50 -1.62 -1.53
CA ILE A 429 -3.34 -2.43 -1.14
C ILE A 429 -2.28 -1.57 -0.44
N ASN A 430 -2.09 -0.33 -0.88
CA ASN A 430 -1.23 0.63 -0.21
C ASN A 430 -1.77 1.03 1.17
N THR A 431 -3.07 1.34 1.30
CA THR A 431 -3.68 1.60 2.61
C THR A 431 -3.49 0.42 3.56
N VAL A 432 -3.65 -0.82 3.08
CA VAL A 432 -3.38 -2.04 3.87
C VAL A 432 -1.90 -2.11 4.25
N TYR A 433 -0.99 -1.84 3.32
CA TYR A 433 0.45 -1.82 3.61
C TYR A 433 0.81 -0.79 4.70
N LEU A 434 0.29 0.43 4.59
CA LEU A 434 0.50 1.49 5.59
C LEU A 434 -0.11 1.15 6.95
N LEU A 435 -1.27 0.48 6.96
CA LEU A 435 -1.96 0.05 8.16
C LEU A 435 -1.10 -0.91 9.01
N PHE A 436 -0.52 -1.93 8.38
CA PHE A 436 0.33 -2.89 9.09
C PHE A 436 1.70 -2.31 9.45
N ASN A 437 2.08 -1.19 8.84
CA ASN A 437 3.28 -0.43 9.15
C ASN A 437 3.05 0.77 10.08
N LEU A 438 1.85 0.93 10.65
CA LEU A 438 1.54 2.02 11.59
C LEU A 438 2.49 2.07 12.80
N PRO A 439 2.83 0.96 13.49
CA PRO A 439 3.73 1.03 14.63
C PRO A 439 5.10 1.62 14.27
N PHE A 440 5.63 1.26 13.09
CA PHE A 440 6.88 1.81 12.57
C PHE A 440 6.75 3.31 12.26
N LEU A 441 5.70 3.71 11.53
CA LEU A 441 5.40 5.11 11.21
C LEU A 441 5.25 5.98 12.47
N MET A 442 4.73 5.40 13.55
CA MET A 442 4.60 6.06 14.84
C MET A 442 5.94 6.16 15.57
N ALA A 443 6.77 5.12 15.54
CA ALA A 443 8.07 5.08 16.21
C ALA A 443 9.06 6.09 15.63
N VAL A 444 9.10 6.24 14.30
CA VAL A 444 9.96 7.21 13.60
C VAL A 444 9.64 8.67 13.99
N ARG A 445 8.44 8.92 14.52
CA ARG A 445 7.94 10.23 14.97
C ARG A 445 8.36 10.59 16.40
N VAL A 446 8.77 9.63 17.23
CA VAL A 446 8.94 9.76 18.70
C VAL A 446 10.39 10.07 19.13
N THR A 447 11.32 10.30 18.21
CA THR A 447 12.64 10.85 18.59
C THR A 447 12.45 12.25 19.20
N PRO A 448 12.76 12.45 20.49
CA PRO A 448 12.37 13.67 21.20
C PRO A 448 13.16 14.87 20.68
N GLU A 449 12.48 16.01 20.48
CA GLU A 449 13.15 17.30 20.55
C GLU A 449 13.78 17.42 21.94
N PRO A 450 15.08 17.76 22.06
CA PRO A 450 15.64 18.17 23.33
C PRO A 450 14.98 19.50 23.69
N SER A 451 13.96 19.44 24.55
CA SER A 451 13.38 20.62 25.18
C SER A 451 14.51 21.44 25.79
N LEU A 452 14.74 22.64 25.23
CA LEU A 452 15.68 23.63 25.73
C LEU A 452 15.23 24.05 27.13
N VAL A 453 15.76 23.38 28.15
CA VAL A 453 15.68 23.86 29.53
C VAL A 453 16.60 25.07 29.60
N THR A 454 16.02 26.25 29.61
CA THR A 454 16.74 27.50 29.92
C THR A 454 17.19 27.40 31.38
N PRO A 455 18.49 27.54 31.69
CA PRO A 455 18.93 27.51 33.07
C PRO A 455 18.46 28.79 33.77
N LEU A 456 17.52 28.65 34.70
CA LEU A 456 17.26 29.67 35.71
C LEU A 456 18.30 29.50 36.81
N ASP A 457 19.06 30.58 37.03
CA ASP A 457 20.08 30.71 38.06
C ASP A 457 19.57 30.31 39.47
N GLY A 458 20.43 29.57 40.17
CA GLY A 458 20.59 29.69 41.62
C GLY A 458 19.74 28.81 42.52
N MET A 459 20.14 27.55 42.72
CA MET A 459 20.15 26.92 44.05
C MET A 459 20.95 25.61 44.06
N THR A 460 21.88 25.50 45.01
CA THR A 460 22.77 24.37 45.24
C THR A 460 22.11 23.34 46.17
N ILE A 461 21.89 22.09 45.74
CA ILE A 461 21.70 20.90 46.62
C ILE A 461 22.25 19.63 45.89
N PRO A 462 22.93 18.69 46.59
CA PRO A 462 23.87 17.73 45.99
C PRO A 462 23.33 16.31 45.77
N GLY A 463 24.00 15.57 44.87
CA GLY A 463 24.23 14.11 44.96
C GLY A 463 23.27 13.18 44.20
N ASP A 464 23.81 12.48 43.20
CA ASP A 464 23.40 11.19 42.60
C ASP A 464 22.01 10.62 42.91
N VAL A 465 21.18 10.45 41.87
CA VAL A 465 20.72 9.13 41.36
C VAL A 465 20.28 9.30 39.89
N ALA A 466 21.02 8.73 38.94
CA ALA A 466 20.54 8.54 37.57
C ALA A 466 19.75 7.23 37.49
N VAL A 467 18.43 7.31 37.36
CA VAL A 467 17.58 6.17 36.98
C VAL A 467 17.21 6.33 35.51
N SER A 468 17.89 5.58 34.64
CA SER A 468 17.40 5.30 33.28
C SER A 468 16.13 4.46 33.38
N GLY A 469 14.98 5.03 32.98
CA GLY A 469 13.74 4.28 32.81
C GLY A 469 13.71 3.61 31.44
N SER A 470 14.16 2.35 31.36
CA SER A 470 13.79 1.44 30.28
C SER A 470 12.46 0.76 30.62
N VAL A 471 11.51 0.80 29.69
CA VAL A 471 10.30 -0.05 29.75
C VAL A 471 10.77 -1.52 29.69
N PRO A 472 10.33 -2.42 30.59
CA PRO A 472 10.73 -3.82 30.54
C PRO A 472 9.98 -4.51 29.40
N VAL A 473 10.68 -4.73 28.29
CA VAL A 473 10.25 -5.63 27.22
C VAL A 473 10.37 -7.06 27.73
N ASP A 474 9.32 -7.89 27.58
CA ASP A 474 9.42 -9.32 27.90
C ASP A 474 10.47 -9.95 26.95
N PRO A 475 11.54 -10.56 27.48
CA PRO A 475 12.61 -11.08 26.65
C PRO A 475 12.21 -12.26 25.74
N LEU A 476 11.00 -12.81 25.84
CA LEU A 476 10.52 -13.96 25.05
C LEU A 476 9.40 -13.63 24.06
N ASP A 477 8.96 -12.39 23.97
CA ASP A 477 7.83 -11.98 23.11
C ASP A 477 8.09 -12.30 21.62
N ASN A 478 7.15 -12.97 20.95
CA ASN A 478 7.20 -13.41 19.53
C ASN A 478 8.27 -14.48 19.21
N LEU A 479 8.69 -15.29 20.18
CA LEU A 479 9.61 -16.43 19.96
C LEU A 479 8.93 -17.79 20.12
N GLU A 480 7.68 -17.82 20.55
CA GLU A 480 6.85 -19.01 20.64
C GLU A 480 6.57 -19.60 19.25
N GLY A 481 6.67 -20.92 19.12
CA GLY A 481 6.29 -21.62 17.90
C GLY A 481 4.82 -22.03 17.91
N ASN A 482 4.25 -22.25 16.74
CA ASN A 482 2.89 -22.77 16.59
C ASN A 482 2.88 -24.31 16.54
N LEU A 483 3.50 -24.97 17.52
CA LEU A 483 3.67 -26.43 17.55
C LEU A 483 3.04 -27.07 18.80
N LEU A 484 2.11 -28.01 18.60
CA LEU A 484 1.52 -28.78 19.70
C LEU A 484 2.49 -29.88 20.15
N LEU A 485 3.27 -29.60 21.19
CA LEU A 485 4.22 -30.57 21.77
C LEU A 485 3.52 -31.68 22.61
N ASP A 486 2.26 -31.51 23.00
CA ASP A 486 1.55 -32.42 23.90
C ASP A 486 1.33 -33.84 23.33
N SER A 487 1.43 -34.00 22.00
CA SER A 487 1.37 -35.31 21.34
C SER A 487 2.72 -36.01 21.21
N LEU A 488 3.83 -35.38 21.62
CA LEU A 488 5.19 -35.91 21.54
C LEU A 488 5.74 -36.21 22.94
N THR A 489 6.64 -37.18 23.04
CA THR A 489 7.38 -37.47 24.28
C THR A 489 8.76 -36.82 24.21
N PRO A 490 9.15 -35.96 25.17
CA PRO A 490 10.50 -35.41 25.21
C PRO A 490 11.52 -36.51 25.48
N SER A 491 12.77 -36.32 25.05
CA SER A 491 13.81 -37.32 25.27
C SER A 491 14.08 -37.54 26.76
N ALA A 492 14.03 -38.81 27.17
CA ALA A 492 14.33 -39.27 28.53
C ALA A 492 15.79 -39.71 28.71
N GLU A 493 16.61 -39.69 27.64
CA GLU A 493 18.01 -40.09 27.72
C GLU A 493 18.81 -39.13 28.61
N GLU A 494 19.65 -39.67 29.50
CA GLU A 494 20.59 -38.89 30.30
C GLU A 494 21.64 -38.25 29.36
N GLY A 495 21.64 -36.92 29.27
CA GLY A 495 22.55 -36.17 28.40
C GLY A 495 21.97 -34.86 27.90
N ARG A 496 22.59 -34.28 26.86
CA ARG A 496 22.24 -32.94 26.34
C ARG A 496 20.81 -32.81 25.82
N LEU A 497 20.16 -33.91 25.42
CA LEU A 497 18.81 -33.93 24.87
C LEU A 497 17.73 -34.15 25.94
N HIS A 498 18.10 -34.37 27.20
CA HIS A 498 17.14 -34.62 28.27
C HIS A 498 16.13 -33.48 28.37
N GLY A 499 14.83 -33.79 28.23
CA GLY A 499 13.76 -32.79 28.25
C GLY A 499 13.56 -31.98 26.96
N VAL A 500 14.26 -32.32 25.86
CA VAL A 500 14.11 -31.72 24.53
C VAL A 500 13.25 -32.61 23.64
N TYR A 501 12.33 -32.00 22.89
CA TYR A 501 11.53 -32.65 21.86
C TYR A 501 12.29 -32.58 20.54
N THR A 502 12.58 -33.73 19.94
CA THR A 502 13.22 -33.79 18.62
C THR A 502 12.19 -34.25 17.59
N LEU A 503 11.94 -33.42 16.58
CA LEU A 503 11.05 -33.75 15.47
C LEU A 503 11.77 -34.64 14.43
N GLY A 504 11.00 -35.31 13.57
CA GLY A 504 11.54 -36.21 12.53
C GLY A 504 12.44 -35.53 11.49
N ASN A 505 12.39 -34.19 11.39
CA ASN A 505 13.25 -33.34 10.55
C ASN A 505 14.54 -32.89 11.26
N GLY A 506 14.78 -33.34 12.51
CA GLY A 506 15.96 -32.98 13.31
C GLY A 506 15.83 -31.67 14.11
N GLU A 507 14.67 -31.01 14.06
CA GLU A 507 14.43 -29.79 14.85
C GLU A 507 14.27 -30.10 16.34
N THR A 508 14.82 -29.23 17.17
CA THR A 508 14.81 -29.35 18.63
C THR A 508 13.96 -28.28 19.27
N TRP A 509 13.08 -28.71 20.17
CA TRP A 509 12.06 -27.88 20.81
C TRP A 509 12.00 -28.13 22.32
N ILE A 510 11.59 -27.14 23.08
CA ILE A 510 11.32 -27.27 24.52
C ILE A 510 9.95 -26.69 24.86
N LYS A 511 9.42 -27.07 26.02
CA LYS A 511 8.24 -26.45 26.61
C LYS A 511 8.67 -25.58 27.80
N LEU A 512 8.46 -24.27 27.70
CA LEU A 512 8.76 -23.29 28.74
C LEU A 512 7.47 -22.54 29.09
N ALA A 513 7.06 -22.58 30.37
CA ALA A 513 5.80 -21.98 30.83
C ALA A 513 4.57 -22.39 29.98
N GLU A 514 4.47 -23.68 29.65
CA GLU A 514 3.45 -24.28 28.78
C GLU A 514 3.48 -23.91 27.29
N LEU A 515 4.38 -23.03 26.85
CA LEU A 515 4.52 -22.64 25.44
C LEU A 515 5.71 -23.37 24.77
N PRO A 516 5.58 -23.72 23.48
CA PRO A 516 6.64 -24.38 22.71
C PRO A 516 7.64 -23.34 22.19
N TYR A 517 8.94 -23.59 22.40
CA TYR A 517 10.01 -22.74 21.88
C TYR A 517 11.03 -23.58 21.11
N ARG A 518 11.43 -23.09 19.93
CA ARG A 518 12.52 -23.71 19.16
C ARG A 518 13.83 -23.43 19.86
N VAL A 519 14.66 -24.45 20.04
CA VAL A 519 15.96 -24.32 20.69
C VAL A 519 17.09 -24.86 19.84
N MET A 520 18.26 -24.28 20.03
CA MET A 520 19.52 -24.70 19.41
C MET A 520 20.58 -24.86 20.49
N PHE A 521 21.37 -25.94 20.44
CA PHE A 521 22.43 -26.15 21.42
C PHE A 521 23.64 -25.30 21.07
N ASN A 522 24.10 -24.48 22.01
CA ASN A 522 25.32 -23.72 21.89
C ASN A 522 26.49 -24.50 22.50
N GLU A 523 27.36 -25.04 21.65
CA GLU A 523 28.54 -25.82 22.07
C GLU A 523 29.54 -24.98 22.89
N GLN A 524 29.64 -23.66 22.69
CA GLN A 524 30.56 -22.80 23.44
C GLN A 524 30.08 -22.52 24.86
N GLN A 525 28.77 -22.39 25.05
CA GLN A 525 28.15 -22.11 26.35
C GLN A 525 27.65 -23.37 27.07
N GLN A 526 27.68 -24.52 26.40
CA GLN A 526 27.16 -25.81 26.89
C GLN A 526 25.71 -25.68 27.40
N CYS A 527 24.89 -24.90 26.70
CA CYS A 527 23.49 -24.66 27.04
C CYS A 527 22.62 -24.55 25.79
N TRP A 528 21.31 -24.65 25.97
CA TRP A 528 20.33 -24.45 24.89
C TRP A 528 19.97 -22.97 24.78
N LEU A 529 19.78 -22.48 23.56
CA LEU A 529 19.30 -21.12 23.26
C LEU A 529 17.93 -21.22 22.62
N ILE A 530 16.94 -20.48 23.12
CA ILE A 530 15.69 -20.23 22.39
C ILE A 530 16.00 -19.36 21.18
N VAL A 531 15.59 -19.80 19.99
CA VAL A 531 15.84 -19.12 18.70
C VAL A 531 14.51 -18.84 17.99
N ASN A 532 14.52 -17.87 17.09
CA ASN A 532 13.34 -17.59 16.26
C ASN A 532 13.03 -18.82 15.37
N PRO A 533 11.78 -19.35 15.37
CA PRO A 533 11.39 -20.49 14.54
C PRO A 533 11.65 -20.28 13.04
N ASP A 534 11.43 -19.07 12.53
CA ASP A 534 11.54 -18.69 11.12
C ASP A 534 12.97 -18.28 10.73
N ASN A 535 13.81 -17.96 11.72
CA ASN A 535 15.24 -17.68 11.54
C ASN A 535 16.09 -18.27 12.67
N PRO A 536 16.22 -19.61 12.75
CA PRO A 536 16.82 -20.31 13.89
C PRO A 536 18.33 -20.11 14.03
N PHE A 537 18.97 -19.50 13.04
CA PHE A 537 20.41 -19.23 13.01
C PHE A 537 20.75 -17.73 13.19
N ALA A 538 19.76 -16.90 13.53
CA ALA A 538 19.96 -15.46 13.77
C ALA A 538 21.00 -15.21 14.89
N PHE A 539 21.94 -14.30 14.62
CA PHE A 539 23.09 -14.04 15.50
C PHE A 539 22.74 -13.29 16.80
N VAL A 540 21.65 -12.52 16.81
CA VAL A 540 21.18 -11.75 17.97
C VAL A 540 19.79 -12.21 18.36
N GLY A 541 19.55 -12.41 19.65
CA GLY A 541 18.23 -12.74 20.19
C GLY A 541 18.12 -14.11 20.85
N GLY A 542 19.14 -14.97 20.73
CA GLY A 542 19.17 -16.28 21.39
C GLY A 542 19.05 -16.17 22.92
N LYS A 543 18.00 -16.72 23.52
CA LYS A 543 17.80 -16.65 24.99
C LYS A 543 18.28 -17.94 25.66
N PRO A 544 19.32 -17.91 26.50
CA PRO A 544 19.83 -19.12 27.12
C PRO A 544 18.83 -19.72 28.09
N VAL A 545 18.65 -21.02 27.99
CA VAL A 545 17.74 -21.83 28.79
C VAL A 545 18.45 -23.07 29.29
N ARG A 546 18.08 -23.50 30.49
CA ARG A 546 18.55 -24.76 31.09
C ARG A 546 17.41 -25.50 31.75
N LEU A 547 17.52 -26.82 31.76
CA LEU A 547 16.66 -27.69 32.55
C LEU A 547 17.13 -27.66 34.01
N ASN A 548 16.21 -27.42 34.95
CA ASN A 548 16.51 -27.44 36.39
C ASN A 548 16.41 -28.87 36.99
N ALA A 549 16.72 -29.01 38.28
CA ALA A 549 16.70 -30.30 38.98
C ALA A 549 15.29 -30.91 39.10
N GLU A 550 14.26 -30.08 38.94
CA GLU A 550 12.85 -30.45 38.96
C GLU A 550 12.31 -30.87 37.57
N GLY A 551 13.16 -30.90 36.53
CA GLY A 551 12.78 -31.33 35.18
C GLY A 551 12.03 -30.28 34.36
N SER A 552 12.09 -29.00 34.73
CA SER A 552 11.47 -27.87 34.03
C SER A 552 12.51 -26.94 33.41
N TRP A 553 12.23 -26.43 32.21
CA TRP A 553 13.09 -25.44 31.57
C TRP A 553 12.97 -24.09 32.28
N THR A 554 14.08 -23.37 32.39
CA THR A 554 14.13 -22.02 32.99
C THR A 554 15.03 -21.11 32.17
N LEU A 555 14.62 -19.84 32.02
CA LEU A 555 15.42 -18.80 31.37
C LEU A 555 16.63 -18.45 32.24
N MET A 556 17.82 -18.46 31.65
CA MET A 556 19.03 -18.02 32.32
C MET A 556 19.17 -16.49 32.18
N LYS A 557 19.45 -15.81 33.30
CA LYS A 557 19.96 -14.43 33.25
C LYS A 557 21.34 -14.46 32.59
N MET A 558 21.58 -13.60 31.60
CA MET A 558 22.92 -13.46 31.01
C MET A 558 23.93 -13.18 32.14
N PRO A 559 25.09 -13.88 32.16
CA PRO A 559 26.16 -13.51 33.08
C PRO A 559 26.65 -12.11 32.69
N GLY A 560 26.31 -11.10 33.50
CA GLY A 560 27.02 -9.83 33.45
C GLY A 560 28.49 -10.09 33.78
N LEU A 561 29.41 -9.51 33.00
CA LEU A 561 30.84 -9.57 33.30
C LEU A 561 31.10 -8.98 34.70
N GLN A 562 31.46 -9.84 35.67
CA GLN A 562 31.91 -9.47 37.00
C GLN A 562 33.42 -9.74 37.16
N GLY A 563 34.17 -8.71 37.58
CA GLY A 563 35.48 -8.81 38.25
C GLY A 563 36.69 -8.33 37.42
N GLY A 564 37.60 -7.47 37.93
CA GLY A 564 37.87 -7.16 39.33
C GLY A 564 38.66 -5.86 39.61
N SER A 565 38.66 -5.48 40.89
CA SER A 565 39.30 -4.29 41.48
C SER A 565 40.65 -4.65 42.17
N PRO A 566 41.31 -3.70 42.87
CA PRO A 566 42.63 -3.14 42.54
C PRO A 566 43.81 -3.79 43.28
N MET A 567 45.03 -3.65 42.76
CA MET A 567 46.27 -3.85 43.51
C MET A 567 47.20 -2.64 43.32
N ASP A 568 47.45 -1.94 44.41
CA ASP A 568 48.44 -0.85 44.53
C ASP A 568 49.88 -1.39 44.49
N GLY A 569 50.77 -0.64 43.84
CA GLY A 569 52.21 -0.93 43.83
C GLY A 569 53.08 -0.05 42.92
N GLN A 570 53.30 1.20 43.34
CA GLN A 570 54.48 2.06 43.07
C GLN A 570 54.85 2.51 41.63
N ALA A 571 54.47 3.76 41.36
CA ALA A 571 55.21 4.91 40.78
C ALA A 571 56.38 4.76 39.77
N LEU A 572 56.24 5.61 38.73
CA LEU A 572 57.23 6.21 37.81
C LEU A 572 57.72 5.38 36.61
N SER A 573 57.16 5.66 35.43
CA SER A 573 57.79 6.60 34.47
C SER A 573 56.88 6.86 33.27
N SER A 574 56.77 8.14 32.93
CA SER A 574 56.01 8.71 31.82
C SER A 574 56.51 8.27 30.44
N SER A 575 55.62 7.72 29.60
CA SER A 575 55.46 8.03 28.17
C SER A 575 54.67 6.94 27.44
N THR A 576 53.34 7.05 27.44
CA THR A 576 52.52 6.44 26.39
C THR A 576 51.14 7.10 26.41
N SER A 577 50.88 7.98 25.44
CA SER A 577 49.51 8.36 25.10
C SER A 577 48.77 7.09 24.69
N ALA A 578 47.72 6.76 25.44
CA ALA A 578 46.88 5.59 25.25
C ALA A 578 46.33 5.48 23.81
N PRO A 579 46.21 4.27 23.23
CA PRO A 579 45.50 4.09 21.97
C PRO A 579 44.01 4.42 22.19
N VAL A 580 43.50 5.32 21.35
CA VAL A 580 42.07 5.61 21.22
C VAL A 580 41.35 4.30 20.90
N GLY A 581 40.38 3.89 21.72
CA GLY A 581 39.59 2.68 21.48
C GLY A 581 38.85 2.77 20.14
N LYS A 582 38.78 1.65 19.41
CA LYS A 582 38.05 1.57 18.13
C LYS A 582 36.58 2.01 18.34
N PRO A 583 35.97 2.77 17.41
CA PRO A 583 34.61 3.29 17.57
C PRO A 583 33.50 2.25 17.34
N TYR A 584 33.86 0.97 17.21
CA TYR A 584 32.97 -0.15 16.88
C TYR A 584 33.45 -1.43 17.56
N VAL A 585 32.54 -2.40 17.70
CA VAL A 585 32.83 -3.72 18.28
C VAL A 585 33.22 -4.68 17.16
N THR A 586 34.20 -5.55 17.42
CA THR A 586 34.56 -6.66 16.53
C THR A 586 33.85 -7.94 16.97
N VAL A 587 33.11 -8.58 16.06
CA VAL A 587 32.32 -9.79 16.31
C VAL A 587 32.65 -10.89 15.28
N ARG A 588 32.32 -12.15 15.61
CA ARG A 588 32.29 -13.28 14.66
C ARG A 588 30.83 -13.61 14.35
N SER A 589 30.52 -14.12 13.16
CA SER A 589 29.15 -14.43 12.75
C SER A 589 29.07 -15.70 11.92
N THR A 590 28.41 -16.73 12.44
CA THR A 590 28.14 -17.96 11.71
C THR A 590 27.24 -17.74 10.49
N PHE A 591 26.41 -16.70 10.52
CA PHE A 591 25.62 -16.26 9.37
C PHE A 591 26.53 -15.83 8.23
N TRP A 592 27.43 -14.87 8.48
CA TRP A 592 28.34 -14.37 7.44
C TRP A 592 29.41 -15.39 7.06
N ASP A 593 29.77 -16.29 7.97
CA ASP A 593 30.61 -17.46 7.65
C ASP A 593 29.98 -18.36 6.59
N ARG A 594 28.64 -18.43 6.52
CA ARG A 594 27.92 -19.18 5.48
C ARG A 594 27.71 -18.35 4.20
N TYR A 595 27.13 -17.15 4.33
CA TYR A 595 26.63 -16.41 3.16
C TYR A 595 27.70 -15.62 2.39
N LEU A 596 28.91 -15.44 2.94
CA LEU A 596 30.05 -14.88 2.19
C LEU A 596 30.87 -15.95 1.47
N GLN A 597 30.58 -17.24 1.68
CA GLN A 597 31.17 -18.32 0.90
C GLN A 597 30.53 -18.37 -0.49
N THR A 598 31.29 -18.82 -1.48
CA THR A 598 30.75 -19.08 -2.82
C THR A 598 29.96 -20.39 -2.79
N ASP A 599 28.64 -20.30 -2.85
CA ASP A 599 27.72 -21.45 -2.81
C ASP A 599 26.60 -21.25 -3.84
N ILE A 600 26.90 -21.61 -5.09
CA ILE A 600 26.03 -21.34 -6.25
C ILE A 600 24.66 -22.04 -6.12
N PHE A 601 24.61 -23.21 -5.49
CA PHE A 601 23.36 -23.96 -5.34
C PHE A 601 22.42 -23.28 -4.36
N ASN A 602 22.91 -22.95 -3.15
CA ASN A 602 22.07 -22.25 -2.18
C ASN A 602 21.76 -20.82 -2.63
N GLU A 603 22.67 -20.14 -3.35
CA GLU A 603 22.39 -18.83 -3.96
C GLU A 603 21.18 -18.90 -4.90
N GLN A 604 21.13 -19.90 -5.77
CA GLN A 604 20.02 -20.14 -6.71
C GLN A 604 18.71 -20.53 -5.99
N ASP A 605 18.77 -21.44 -5.00
CA ASP A 605 17.59 -21.85 -4.25
C ASP A 605 16.94 -20.66 -3.50
N TYR A 606 17.78 -19.77 -2.93
CA TYR A 606 17.31 -18.55 -2.27
C TYR A 606 16.73 -17.56 -3.27
N ALA A 607 17.37 -17.41 -4.44
CA ALA A 607 16.88 -16.56 -5.52
C ALA A 607 15.49 -16.99 -6.02
N GLU A 608 15.27 -18.28 -6.23
CA GLU A 608 13.97 -18.80 -6.68
C GLU A 608 12.87 -18.58 -5.64
N ALA A 609 13.17 -18.86 -4.36
CA ALA A 609 12.24 -18.62 -3.26
C ALA A 609 11.93 -17.12 -3.09
N ALA A 610 12.92 -16.26 -3.27
CA ALA A 610 12.80 -14.81 -3.24
C ALA A 610 11.93 -14.29 -4.38
N LEU A 611 12.22 -14.70 -5.62
CA LEU A 611 11.44 -14.33 -6.80
C LEU A 611 9.96 -14.72 -6.64
N ALA A 612 9.68 -15.92 -6.12
CA ALA A 612 8.32 -16.36 -5.84
C ALA A 612 7.61 -15.46 -4.81
N ARG A 613 8.31 -15.03 -3.74
CA ARG A 613 7.75 -14.10 -2.75
C ARG A 613 7.46 -12.73 -3.37
N GLN A 614 8.38 -12.17 -4.14
CA GLN A 614 8.17 -10.87 -4.79
C GLN A 614 6.95 -10.90 -5.71
N LYS A 615 6.81 -11.95 -6.54
CA LYS A 615 5.64 -12.17 -7.41
C LYS A 615 4.33 -12.22 -6.62
N GLN A 616 4.30 -12.89 -5.47
CA GLN A 616 3.12 -12.97 -4.60
C GLN A 616 2.78 -11.64 -3.90
N ALA A 617 3.79 -10.80 -3.65
CA ALA A 617 3.63 -9.54 -2.93
C ALA A 617 3.08 -8.40 -3.81
N MET A 618 3.16 -8.53 -5.15
CA MET A 618 2.79 -7.49 -6.11
C MET A 618 1.42 -7.73 -6.77
N ALA A 619 0.77 -6.64 -7.19
CA ALA A 619 -0.50 -6.66 -7.91
C ALA A 619 -0.37 -5.87 -9.22
N ILE A 620 0.16 -6.53 -10.25
CA ILE A 620 0.44 -5.93 -11.56
C ILE A 620 -0.73 -6.16 -12.51
N TRP A 621 -1.03 -5.18 -13.36
CA TRP A 621 -2.10 -5.24 -14.35
C TRP A 621 -1.79 -6.27 -15.45
N GLU A 622 -2.81 -7.01 -15.90
CA GLU A 622 -2.71 -8.00 -16.97
C GLU A 622 -3.57 -7.56 -18.17
N PRO A 623 -3.05 -7.59 -19.41
CA PRO A 623 -3.80 -7.23 -20.59
C PRO A 623 -4.85 -8.29 -20.96
N THR A 624 -5.95 -7.79 -21.47
CA THR A 624 -7.10 -8.50 -22.01
C THR A 624 -7.00 -8.61 -23.54
N PRO A 625 -7.76 -9.52 -24.19
CA PRO A 625 -7.73 -9.67 -25.65
C PRO A 625 -8.11 -8.42 -26.45
N ASP A 626 -8.82 -7.47 -25.82
CA ASP A 626 -9.22 -6.23 -26.46
C ASP A 626 -8.09 -5.16 -26.42
N ASP A 627 -7.02 -5.40 -25.67
CA ASP A 627 -5.91 -4.47 -25.55
C ASP A 627 -4.96 -4.55 -26.75
N VAL A 628 -4.62 -3.38 -27.29
CA VAL A 628 -3.74 -3.24 -28.44
C VAL A 628 -2.33 -2.97 -27.94
N LEU A 629 -1.42 -3.89 -28.26
CA LEU A 629 -0.01 -3.64 -28.11
C LEU A 629 0.43 -2.57 -29.11
N GLU A 630 0.88 -1.42 -28.60
CA GLU A 630 1.41 -0.33 -29.39
C GLU A 630 2.90 -0.13 -29.09
N SER A 631 3.62 0.36 -30.09
CA SER A 631 4.92 0.97 -29.85
C SER A 631 4.67 2.38 -29.34
N ASP A 632 5.19 2.72 -28.15
CA ASP A 632 5.14 4.07 -27.63
C ASP A 632 5.82 5.04 -28.62
N SER A 633 5.32 6.27 -28.69
CA SER A 633 5.91 7.34 -29.51
C SER A 633 7.24 7.88 -28.92
N SER A 634 7.81 7.18 -27.94
CA SER A 634 9.15 7.47 -27.44
C SER A 634 10.18 7.16 -28.53
N PRO A 635 11.34 7.85 -28.56
CA PRO A 635 12.43 7.53 -29.48
C PRO A 635 12.92 6.07 -29.39
N ASP A 636 12.57 5.40 -28.29
CA ASP A 636 13.10 4.11 -27.86
C ASP A 636 12.16 2.94 -28.23
N GLY A 637 10.92 3.20 -28.67
CA GLY A 637 10.02 2.20 -29.25
C GLY A 637 9.45 1.18 -28.27
N ASP A 638 9.35 1.53 -26.99
CA ASP A 638 8.87 0.61 -25.93
C ASP A 638 7.48 0.08 -26.23
N GLN A 639 7.31 -1.24 -26.06
CA GLN A 639 5.99 -1.87 -26.15
C GLN A 639 5.15 -1.46 -24.95
N VAL A 640 4.00 -0.85 -25.25
CA VAL A 640 3.01 -0.46 -24.26
C VAL A 640 1.66 -1.02 -24.67
N TYR A 641 0.91 -1.53 -23.71
CA TYR A 641 -0.47 -1.87 -24.00
C TYR A 641 -1.30 -0.59 -23.97
N ARG A 642 -1.92 -0.27 -25.10
CA ARG A 642 -3.03 0.65 -25.16
C ARG A 642 -4.31 -0.17 -25.09
N ASP A 643 -5.04 0.02 -24.01
CA ASP A 643 -6.34 -0.63 -23.88
C ASP A 643 -7.41 0.01 -24.80
N PRO A 644 -8.59 -0.61 -25.00
CA PRO A 644 -9.65 -0.13 -25.90
C PRO A 644 -10.11 1.31 -25.68
N TRP A 645 -9.79 1.91 -24.52
CA TRP A 645 -10.13 3.29 -24.20
C TRP A 645 -8.91 4.22 -24.07
N HIS A 646 -7.81 3.88 -24.75
CA HIS A 646 -6.64 4.72 -24.99
C HIS A 646 -5.76 5.04 -23.77
N GLY A 647 -5.89 4.32 -22.67
CA GLY A 647 -4.96 4.42 -21.57
C GLY A 647 -3.74 3.53 -21.81
N LYS A 648 -2.58 3.98 -21.33
CA LYS A 648 -1.27 3.42 -21.67
C LYS A 648 -0.68 2.71 -20.46
N HIS A 649 -0.38 1.43 -20.60
CA HIS A 649 0.24 0.60 -19.57
C HIS A 649 1.67 0.26 -19.95
N ARG A 650 2.63 0.72 -19.13
CA ARG A 650 4.07 0.41 -19.29
C ARG A 650 4.53 -0.75 -18.40
N VAL A 651 3.86 -0.94 -17.27
CA VAL A 651 4.11 -2.04 -16.32
C VAL A 651 2.91 -2.97 -16.36
N PHE A 652 3.14 -4.19 -16.81
CA PHE A 652 2.08 -5.19 -17.00
C PHE A 652 2.63 -6.61 -16.86
N LYS A 653 1.75 -7.60 -16.82
CA LYS A 653 2.08 -9.02 -16.69
C LYS A 653 1.33 -9.85 -17.73
N LEU A 654 1.98 -10.83 -18.35
CA LEU A 654 1.43 -11.74 -19.36
C LEU A 654 1.38 -13.16 -18.79
N GLY A 655 0.24 -13.58 -18.23
CA GLY A 655 0.14 -14.90 -17.59
C GLY A 655 0.81 -14.93 -16.20
N GLU A 656 1.26 -16.09 -15.72
CA GLU A 656 1.75 -16.21 -14.33
C GLU A 656 3.17 -15.68 -14.11
N ASP A 657 4.06 -15.82 -15.11
CA ASP A 657 5.50 -15.60 -14.92
C ASP A 657 6.13 -14.48 -15.74
N ASP A 658 5.45 -13.94 -16.75
CA ASP A 658 6.02 -12.92 -17.63
C ASP A 658 5.65 -11.51 -17.14
N TYR A 659 6.56 -10.87 -16.43
CA TYR A 659 6.42 -9.50 -15.95
C TYR A 659 7.16 -8.55 -16.90
N CYS A 660 6.52 -7.46 -17.29
CA CYS A 660 7.04 -6.53 -18.30
C CYS A 660 7.06 -5.10 -17.76
N ALA A 661 8.24 -4.50 -17.72
CA ALA A 661 8.46 -3.08 -17.44
C ALA A 661 9.77 -2.63 -18.10
N ALA A 662 9.69 -1.99 -19.26
CA ALA A 662 10.86 -1.69 -20.09
C ALA A 662 11.91 -0.81 -19.37
N ASN A 663 11.47 0.21 -18.61
CA ASN A 663 12.40 1.09 -17.90
C ASN A 663 13.07 0.40 -16.70
N ILE A 664 12.36 -0.52 -16.03
CA ILE A 664 12.96 -1.31 -14.93
C ILE A 664 13.97 -2.30 -15.51
N MET A 665 13.60 -3.02 -16.59
CA MET A 665 14.51 -3.91 -17.31
C MET A 665 15.76 -3.16 -17.79
N LEU A 666 15.59 -2.00 -18.44
CA LEU A 666 16.69 -1.16 -18.90
C LEU A 666 17.59 -0.71 -17.74
N TYR A 667 17.01 -0.27 -16.63
CA TYR A 667 17.78 0.07 -15.43
C TYR A 667 18.62 -1.11 -14.94
N THR A 668 18.06 -2.32 -14.89
CA THR A 668 18.81 -3.50 -14.41
C THR A 668 19.90 -3.97 -15.38
N GLN A 669 19.77 -3.65 -16.68
CA GLN A 669 20.81 -3.93 -17.69
C GLN A 669 21.91 -2.86 -17.71
N GLU A 670 21.53 -1.59 -17.51
CA GLU A 670 22.38 -0.41 -17.71
C GLU A 670 22.39 0.51 -16.47
N ASP A 671 22.42 -0.08 -15.27
CA ASP A 671 22.33 0.63 -13.98
C ASP A 671 23.33 1.78 -13.85
N ALA A 672 24.52 1.57 -14.40
CA ALA A 672 25.63 2.51 -14.42
C ALA A 672 25.28 3.80 -15.16
N GLU A 673 24.41 3.78 -16.17
CA GLU A 673 23.98 4.99 -16.87
C GLU A 673 23.12 5.86 -15.95
N PHE A 674 22.04 5.31 -15.40
CA PHE A 674 21.14 6.02 -14.49
C PHE A 674 21.90 6.58 -13.27
N ASN A 675 22.65 5.71 -12.61
CA ASN A 675 23.32 6.06 -11.38
C ASN A 675 24.52 6.98 -11.61
N GLN A 676 25.25 6.93 -12.74
CA GLN A 676 26.34 7.87 -12.99
C GLN A 676 25.84 9.31 -13.04
N PHE A 677 24.74 9.57 -13.75
CA PHE A 677 24.16 10.91 -13.80
C PHE A 677 23.74 11.40 -12.42
N LEU A 678 23.01 10.59 -11.64
CA LEU A 678 22.61 10.93 -10.27
C LEU A 678 23.83 11.16 -9.34
N ARG A 679 24.96 10.49 -9.61
CA ARG A 679 26.20 10.62 -8.85
C ARG A 679 27.02 11.85 -9.23
N THR A 680 27.15 12.19 -10.51
CA THR A 680 28.12 13.18 -11.00
C THR A 680 27.51 14.38 -11.73
N GLY A 681 26.28 14.28 -12.22
CA GLY A 681 25.66 15.23 -13.15
C GLY A 681 26.15 15.09 -14.59
N GLU A 682 27.03 14.12 -14.88
CA GLU A 682 27.55 13.92 -16.23
C GLU A 682 26.57 13.12 -17.09
N HIS A 683 26.19 13.71 -18.23
CA HIS A 683 25.32 13.04 -19.19
C HIS A 683 26.10 12.03 -20.03
N LYS A 684 25.56 10.82 -20.15
CA LYS A 684 26.01 9.82 -21.14
C LYS A 684 25.13 9.79 -22.40
N GLY A 685 23.85 10.20 -22.28
CA GLY A 685 22.87 10.19 -23.37
C GLY A 685 22.00 11.46 -23.43
N ARG A 686 21.22 11.62 -24.50
CA ARG A 686 20.43 12.84 -24.78
C ARG A 686 19.11 12.98 -23.98
N ASN A 687 18.66 11.96 -23.24
CA ASN A 687 17.35 11.93 -22.56
C ASN A 687 17.38 11.36 -21.13
N GLN A 688 18.51 11.43 -20.45
CA GLN A 688 18.75 10.73 -19.18
C GLN A 688 17.81 11.15 -18.04
N ILE A 689 17.43 12.43 -17.98
CA ILE A 689 16.47 12.95 -17.00
C ILE A 689 15.10 12.29 -17.19
N ASN A 690 14.56 12.32 -18.42
CA ASN A 690 13.28 11.69 -18.75
C ASN A 690 13.29 10.18 -18.51
N ALA A 691 14.42 9.49 -18.73
CA ALA A 691 14.55 8.06 -18.45
C ALA A 691 14.44 7.78 -16.94
N ILE A 692 15.05 8.60 -16.10
CA ILE A 692 14.95 8.48 -14.64
C ILE A 692 13.52 8.79 -14.16
N GLU A 693 12.85 9.79 -14.74
CA GLU A 693 11.43 10.06 -14.43
C GLU A 693 10.53 8.86 -14.77
N ARG A 694 10.70 8.30 -15.98
CA ARG A 694 9.94 7.10 -16.40
C ARG A 694 10.22 5.89 -15.53
N LEU A 695 11.48 5.66 -15.14
CA LEU A 695 11.84 4.62 -14.18
C LEU A 695 11.11 4.85 -12.85
N ALA A 696 11.15 6.06 -12.32
CA ALA A 696 10.49 6.39 -11.06
C ALA A 696 8.96 6.18 -11.13
N ASP A 697 8.34 6.51 -12.27
CA ASP A 697 6.92 6.22 -12.50
C ASP A 697 6.65 4.71 -12.53
N ASP A 698 7.42 3.94 -13.30
CA ASP A 698 7.20 2.50 -13.45
C ASP A 698 7.42 1.76 -12.13
N VAL A 699 8.45 2.14 -11.35
CA VAL A 699 8.71 1.63 -9.99
C VAL A 699 7.55 1.93 -9.05
N SER A 700 6.92 3.09 -9.17
CA SER A 700 5.74 3.44 -8.36
C SER A 700 4.51 2.57 -8.65
N VAL A 701 4.40 1.98 -9.85
CA VAL A 701 3.30 1.07 -10.18
C VAL A 701 3.45 -0.29 -9.47
N VAL A 702 4.69 -0.75 -9.26
CA VAL A 702 4.99 -2.05 -8.64
C VAL A 702 4.58 -2.09 -7.16
N GLY A 703 4.83 -1.00 -6.44
CA GLY A 703 4.47 -0.83 -5.03
C GLY A 703 5.49 -1.37 -4.03
N TYR A 704 5.37 -0.94 -2.77
CA TYR A 704 6.37 -1.23 -1.74
C TYR A 704 6.16 -2.59 -1.04
N ASN A 705 7.26 -3.15 -0.54
CA ASN A 705 7.26 -4.33 0.33
C ASN A 705 8.35 -4.22 1.40
N ASN A 706 8.08 -4.70 2.62
CA ASN A 706 9.07 -4.75 3.70
C ASN A 706 9.02 -6.04 4.54
N ASP A 707 8.58 -7.13 3.93
CA ASP A 707 8.31 -8.40 4.62
C ASP A 707 9.57 -9.28 4.81
N VAL A 708 10.74 -8.80 4.37
CA VAL A 708 12.01 -9.54 4.34
C VAL A 708 13.17 -8.70 4.89
N GLU A 709 14.28 -9.34 5.23
CA GLU A 709 15.53 -8.62 5.51
C GLU A 709 16.24 -8.34 4.17
N LEU A 710 16.80 -7.14 4.05
CA LEU A 710 17.46 -6.67 2.83
C LEU A 710 18.94 -6.41 3.10
N TYR A 711 19.78 -6.82 2.14
CA TYR A 711 21.23 -6.73 2.24
C TYR A 711 21.83 -5.97 1.06
N ARG A 712 22.88 -5.19 1.32
CA ARG A 712 23.65 -4.51 0.26
C ARG A 712 25.14 -4.59 0.56
N GLY A 713 25.91 -5.14 -0.37
CA GLY A 713 27.37 -5.13 -0.32
C GLY A 713 27.97 -3.86 -0.93
N GLY A 714 29.07 -3.39 -0.37
CA GLY A 714 29.86 -2.28 -0.89
C GLY A 714 31.36 -2.51 -0.73
N SER A 715 32.12 -1.92 -1.65
CA SER A 715 33.58 -1.90 -1.61
C SER A 715 34.12 -0.54 -2.09
N GLY A 716 35.39 -0.29 -1.81
CA GLY A 716 36.10 0.91 -2.25
C GLY A 716 36.12 1.04 -3.77
N GLU A 717 36.25 -0.07 -4.51
CA GLU A 717 36.21 -0.09 -5.98
C GLU A 717 34.85 0.37 -6.54
N ARG A 718 33.75 0.10 -5.83
CA ARG A 718 32.41 0.58 -6.19
C ARG A 718 32.08 1.97 -5.64
N GLY A 719 33.02 2.59 -4.92
CA GLY A 719 32.84 3.88 -4.28
C GLY A 719 31.88 3.87 -3.09
N THR A 720 31.47 2.70 -2.58
CA THR A 720 30.69 2.53 -1.35
C THR A 720 31.57 1.86 -0.30
N SER A 721 32.30 2.65 0.49
CA SER A 721 33.41 2.14 1.30
C SER A 721 33.09 2.06 2.80
N GLY A 722 33.44 0.94 3.41
CA GLY A 722 33.45 0.73 4.87
C GLY A 722 34.47 1.59 5.63
N ALA A 723 35.41 2.22 4.94
CA ALA A 723 36.49 2.99 5.55
C ALA A 723 35.96 4.19 6.37
N VAL A 724 34.86 4.81 5.94
CA VAL A 724 34.26 5.96 6.66
C VAL A 724 33.74 5.56 8.03
N PHE A 725 33.17 4.37 8.16
CA PHE A 725 32.71 3.81 9.44
C PHE A 725 33.87 3.37 10.32
N ARG A 726 34.91 2.76 9.73
CA ARG A 726 36.14 2.40 10.45
C ARG A 726 36.86 3.62 11.02
N SER A 727 36.81 4.76 10.31
CA SER A 727 37.41 6.01 10.78
C SER A 727 36.68 6.65 11.97
N GLY A 728 35.44 6.24 12.24
CA GLY A 728 34.57 6.86 13.25
C GLY A 728 34.00 8.22 12.83
N ARG A 729 34.14 8.61 11.56
CA ARG A 729 33.54 9.84 10.99
C ARG A 729 32.01 9.78 11.06
N ILE A 730 31.45 8.62 10.74
CA ILE A 730 30.02 8.33 10.82
C ILE A 730 29.79 7.37 12.01
N LYS A 731 28.76 7.65 12.81
CA LYS A 731 28.48 6.97 14.07
C LYS A 731 27.04 6.46 14.12
N VAL A 732 26.78 5.60 15.11
CA VAL A 732 25.41 5.15 15.44
C VAL A 732 24.53 6.37 15.76
N GLY A 733 23.33 6.39 15.17
CA GLY A 733 22.37 7.48 15.23
C GLY A 733 22.56 8.58 14.19
N ASP A 734 23.63 8.55 13.40
CA ASP A 734 23.74 9.42 12.22
C ASP A 734 22.79 8.93 11.11
N VAL A 735 22.40 9.84 10.22
CA VAL A 735 21.45 9.56 9.13
C VAL A 735 22.20 9.60 7.80
N LEU A 736 21.98 8.57 7.01
CA LEU A 736 22.45 8.43 5.64
C LEU A 736 21.31 8.76 4.68
N VAL A 737 21.62 9.27 3.50
CA VAL A 737 20.65 9.49 2.41
C VAL A 737 21.16 8.88 1.13
N ASN A 738 20.32 8.16 0.39
CA ASN A 738 20.69 7.75 -0.96
C ASN A 738 20.47 8.87 -1.96
N THR A 739 21.50 9.14 -2.77
CA THR A 739 21.47 10.16 -3.81
C THR A 739 21.36 9.58 -5.21
N ASP A 740 21.30 8.26 -5.32
CA ASP A 740 21.13 7.48 -6.53
C ASP A 740 20.13 6.33 -6.28
N VAL A 741 19.75 5.60 -7.33
CA VAL A 741 18.90 4.41 -7.16
C VAL A 741 19.73 3.35 -6.46
N THR A 742 19.30 2.97 -5.26
CA THR A 742 20.05 2.10 -4.35
C THR A 742 19.41 0.72 -4.28
N SER A 743 20.12 -0.27 -4.81
CA SER A 743 19.73 -1.68 -4.78
C SER A 743 20.08 -2.38 -3.47
N PHE A 744 19.14 -3.15 -2.95
CA PHE A 744 19.33 -4.16 -1.93
C PHE A 744 18.84 -5.51 -2.46
N SER A 745 19.25 -6.60 -1.83
CA SER A 745 18.83 -7.95 -2.18
C SER A 745 18.28 -8.65 -0.94
N GLU A 746 17.21 -9.42 -1.09
CA GLU A 746 16.75 -10.36 -0.05
C GLU A 746 17.56 -11.69 -0.06
N ASN A 747 18.45 -11.88 -1.05
CA ASN A 747 19.34 -13.02 -1.15
C ASN A 747 20.72 -12.67 -0.53
N PRO A 748 21.02 -13.10 0.70
CA PRO A 748 22.29 -12.74 1.36
C PRO A 748 23.54 -13.28 0.65
N TYR A 749 23.43 -14.29 -0.21
CA TYR A 749 24.56 -14.85 -0.97
C TYR A 749 25.15 -13.85 -1.99
N VAL A 750 24.34 -12.95 -2.53
CA VAL A 750 24.81 -12.00 -3.57
C VAL A 750 25.68 -10.89 -2.98
N VAL A 751 25.57 -10.65 -1.68
CA VAL A 751 26.29 -9.58 -0.96
C VAL A 751 27.81 -9.71 -1.11
N GLY A 752 28.33 -10.94 -1.06
CA GLY A 752 29.76 -11.22 -1.18
C GLY A 752 30.34 -10.76 -2.53
N THR A 753 29.55 -10.80 -3.60
CA THR A 753 29.95 -10.32 -4.93
C THR A 753 30.22 -8.82 -4.95
N PHE A 754 29.49 -8.04 -4.16
CA PHE A 754 29.62 -6.59 -4.11
C PHE A 754 30.54 -6.09 -2.98
N ALA A 755 30.64 -6.84 -1.88
CA ALA A 755 31.42 -6.47 -0.71
C ALA A 755 32.91 -6.86 -0.79
N SER A 756 33.32 -7.60 -1.82
CA SER A 756 34.68 -8.12 -2.00
C SER A 756 35.41 -7.48 -3.18
N SER A 757 36.64 -7.94 -3.44
CA SER A 757 37.44 -7.63 -4.64
C SER A 757 36.79 -8.01 -5.98
N ARG A 758 35.64 -8.69 -5.95
CA ARG A 758 34.82 -8.92 -7.16
C ARG A 758 34.13 -7.65 -7.63
N ALA A 759 33.78 -6.74 -6.73
CA ALA A 759 33.14 -5.46 -7.03
C ALA A 759 31.95 -5.53 -8.02
N GLY A 760 31.15 -6.61 -7.98
CA GLY A 760 30.03 -6.85 -8.89
C GLY A 760 30.32 -7.80 -10.05
N ALA A 761 31.57 -8.27 -10.22
CA ALA A 761 31.91 -9.19 -11.29
C ALA A 761 31.31 -10.59 -11.09
N PRO A 762 30.82 -11.25 -12.16
CA PRO A 762 30.22 -12.57 -12.09
C PRO A 762 31.26 -13.62 -11.67
N THR A 763 30.80 -14.68 -11.01
CA THR A 763 31.67 -15.72 -10.41
C THR A 763 32.60 -16.38 -11.45
N ALA A 764 32.17 -16.45 -12.71
CA ALA A 764 32.95 -17.02 -13.81
C ALA A 764 34.10 -16.13 -14.33
N ALA A 765 34.13 -14.83 -13.99
CA ALA A 765 35.13 -13.87 -14.48
C ALA A 765 36.38 -13.77 -13.59
N ILE A 766 36.52 -14.62 -12.58
CA ILE A 766 37.52 -14.50 -11.53
C ILE A 766 38.86 -15.12 -11.95
N ALA A 767 39.93 -14.31 -11.98
CA ALA A 767 41.30 -14.75 -12.23
C ALA A 767 42.15 -14.90 -10.94
N ALA A 768 41.66 -14.45 -9.77
CA ALA A 768 42.39 -14.40 -8.51
C ALA A 768 41.49 -14.70 -7.28
N PRO A 769 42.04 -15.09 -6.11
CA PRO A 769 41.24 -15.33 -4.91
C PRO A 769 40.42 -14.09 -4.50
N VAL A 770 39.16 -14.31 -4.12
CA VAL A 770 38.28 -13.26 -3.60
C VAL A 770 38.82 -12.76 -2.25
N THR A 771 38.98 -11.45 -2.11
CA THR A 771 39.50 -10.83 -0.89
C THR A 771 38.54 -9.77 -0.35
N PHE A 772 38.59 -9.59 0.97
CA PHE A 772 37.89 -8.53 1.68
C PHE A 772 38.93 -7.64 2.37
N ASP A 773 38.73 -6.33 2.32
CA ASP A 773 39.68 -5.32 2.77
C ASP A 773 39.04 -4.28 3.71
N ASP A 774 39.82 -3.25 4.06
CA ASP A 774 39.36 -2.17 4.94
C ASP A 774 38.29 -1.25 4.29
N THR A 775 37.90 -1.51 3.05
CA THR A 775 36.80 -0.85 2.36
C THR A 775 35.54 -1.71 2.26
N SER A 776 35.63 -3.01 2.58
CA SER A 776 34.49 -3.92 2.52
C SER A 776 33.43 -3.57 3.56
N VAL A 777 32.19 -3.42 3.11
CA VAL A 777 31.02 -3.06 3.93
C VAL A 777 29.77 -3.82 3.48
N VAL A 778 28.90 -4.11 4.44
CA VAL A 778 27.57 -4.67 4.21
C VAL A 778 26.55 -3.85 4.99
N PHE A 779 25.54 -3.36 4.30
CA PHE A 779 24.38 -2.73 4.90
C PHE A 779 23.27 -3.77 5.07
N VAL A 780 22.62 -3.74 6.22
CA VAL A 780 21.50 -4.62 6.55
C VAL A 780 20.31 -3.75 6.91
N LEU A 781 19.19 -3.97 6.23
CA LEU A 781 17.89 -3.38 6.52
C LEU A 781 16.98 -4.48 7.07
N PRO A 782 16.75 -4.54 8.39
CA PRO A 782 15.90 -5.56 8.99
C PRO A 782 14.46 -5.48 8.47
N LYS A 783 13.80 -6.63 8.42
CA LYS A 783 12.37 -6.74 8.12
C LYS A 783 11.54 -5.76 8.96
N GLY A 784 10.63 -5.03 8.31
CA GLY A 784 9.75 -4.06 8.96
C GLY A 784 10.42 -2.77 9.43
N GLN A 785 11.72 -2.58 9.19
CA GLN A 785 12.45 -1.34 9.53
C GLN A 785 12.68 -0.43 8.31
N TYR A 786 11.93 -0.62 7.25
CA TYR A 786 11.94 0.21 6.05
C TYR A 786 10.56 0.20 5.39
N LEU A 787 10.29 1.18 4.53
CA LEU A 787 8.98 1.43 3.93
C LEU A 787 9.00 1.57 2.40
N ARG A 788 10.10 2.05 1.82
CA ARG A 788 10.16 2.43 0.39
C ARG A 788 10.90 1.46 -0.51
N ALA A 789 11.21 0.25 -0.06
CA ALA A 789 11.79 -0.75 -0.93
C ALA A 789 10.76 -1.25 -1.94
N THR A 790 11.13 -1.24 -3.22
CA THR A 790 10.29 -1.77 -4.30
C THR A 790 10.92 -3.05 -4.85
N PRO A 791 10.28 -4.23 -4.71
CA PRO A 791 10.78 -5.48 -5.27
C PRO A 791 10.68 -5.45 -6.81
N ILE A 792 11.81 -5.58 -7.50
CA ILE A 792 11.87 -5.47 -8.97
C ILE A 792 12.38 -6.74 -9.66
N ALA A 793 12.74 -7.78 -8.91
CA ALA A 793 13.32 -9.01 -9.47
C ALA A 793 12.49 -9.62 -10.60
N PRO A 794 11.12 -9.65 -10.55
CA PRO A 794 10.32 -10.18 -11.67
C PRO A 794 10.49 -9.44 -13.00
N PHE A 795 10.92 -8.18 -12.97
CA PHE A 795 11.12 -7.34 -14.15
C PHE A 795 12.61 -7.21 -14.55
N SER A 796 13.51 -7.77 -13.74
CA SER A 796 14.96 -7.57 -13.84
C SER A 796 15.58 -8.46 -14.92
N ALA A 797 16.69 -8.00 -15.50
CA ALA A 797 17.57 -8.82 -16.33
C ALA A 797 18.34 -9.88 -15.52
N SER A 798 18.47 -9.67 -14.21
CA SER A 798 19.15 -10.55 -13.26
C SER A 798 18.21 -10.90 -12.10
N PRO A 799 17.11 -11.65 -12.34
CA PRO A 799 16.12 -11.97 -11.31
C PRO A 799 16.72 -12.75 -10.13
N GLU A 800 17.86 -13.42 -10.33
CA GLU A 800 18.59 -14.16 -9.31
C GLU A 800 19.16 -13.27 -8.19
N GLU A 801 19.36 -11.98 -8.47
CA GLU A 801 19.77 -11.03 -7.44
C GLU A 801 18.67 -10.76 -6.43
N ALA A 802 17.42 -11.14 -6.71
CA ALA A 802 16.28 -10.88 -5.84
C ALA A 802 16.22 -9.40 -5.40
N GLU A 803 16.41 -8.52 -6.37
CA GLU A 803 16.64 -7.10 -6.14
C GLU A 803 15.39 -6.37 -5.66
N SER A 804 15.58 -5.50 -4.67
CA SER A 804 14.65 -4.46 -4.25
C SER A 804 15.35 -3.11 -4.26
N ILE A 805 14.75 -2.10 -4.89
CA ILE A 805 15.38 -0.78 -5.05
C ILE A 805 14.72 0.29 -4.18
N PHE A 806 15.54 1.26 -3.78
CA PHE A 806 15.11 2.53 -3.22
C PHE A 806 15.44 3.64 -4.22
N LEU A 807 14.43 4.40 -4.62
CA LEU A 807 14.63 5.63 -5.39
C LEU A 807 15.36 6.68 -4.52
N PRO A 808 16.08 7.65 -5.11
CA PRO A 808 16.77 8.70 -4.36
C PRO A 808 15.84 9.42 -3.38
N GLY A 809 16.39 9.90 -2.26
CA GLY A 809 15.60 10.62 -1.24
C GLY A 809 15.10 9.75 -0.07
N CYS A 810 15.65 8.56 0.11
CA CYS A 810 15.42 7.73 1.28
C CYS A 810 16.47 8.01 2.37
N TYR A 811 16.00 8.17 3.61
CA TYR A 811 16.85 8.46 4.76
C TYR A 811 16.97 7.22 5.64
N PHE A 812 18.19 6.90 6.06
CA PHE A 812 18.49 5.70 6.83
C PHE A 812 19.27 6.08 8.09
N GLN A 813 18.67 5.92 9.26
CA GLN A 813 19.38 6.05 10.53
C GLN A 813 20.20 4.79 10.79
N ILE A 814 21.43 4.99 11.29
CA ILE A 814 22.32 3.89 11.65
C ILE A 814 22.00 3.39 13.05
N ASP A 815 21.65 2.11 13.18
CA ASP A 815 21.33 1.49 14.46
C ASP A 815 22.53 0.80 15.10
N SER A 816 23.39 0.19 14.29
CA SER A 816 24.62 -0.44 14.78
C SER A 816 25.73 -0.43 13.73
N ILE A 817 26.96 -0.29 14.21
CA ILE A 817 28.19 -0.42 13.42
C ILE A 817 29.04 -1.51 14.06
N GLU A 818 29.26 -2.60 13.33
CA GLU A 818 30.02 -3.76 13.80
C GLU A 818 31.09 -4.13 12.78
N GLU A 819 32.26 -4.53 13.26
CA GLU A 819 33.26 -5.18 12.42
C GLU A 819 33.06 -6.69 12.53
N VAL A 820 32.67 -7.35 11.44
CA VAL A 820 32.49 -8.80 11.40
C VAL A 820 33.73 -9.44 10.79
N VAL A 821 34.33 -10.38 11.52
CA VAL A 821 35.53 -11.12 11.10
C VAL A 821 35.23 -12.61 11.08
N GLY A 822 35.44 -13.23 9.91
CA GLY A 822 35.44 -14.67 9.73
C GLY A 822 36.83 -15.20 9.35
N GLU A 823 36.90 -16.45 8.92
CA GLU A 823 38.18 -17.08 8.55
C GLU A 823 38.82 -16.46 7.30
N PHE A 824 38.01 -16.00 6.35
CA PHE A 824 38.45 -15.50 5.04
C PHE A 824 37.97 -14.09 4.70
N TYR A 825 37.20 -13.44 5.59
CA TYR A 825 36.62 -12.12 5.35
C TYR A 825 36.71 -11.21 6.57
N ARG A 826 36.71 -9.90 6.30
CA ARG A 826 36.56 -8.84 7.31
C ARG A 826 35.73 -7.71 6.70
N ILE A 827 34.55 -7.46 7.25
CA ILE A 827 33.60 -6.47 6.72
C ILE A 827 33.12 -5.53 7.83
N MET A 828 32.72 -4.31 7.46
CA MET A 828 31.87 -3.49 8.32
C MET A 828 30.41 -3.86 8.07
N LYS A 829 29.69 -4.32 9.09
CA LYS A 829 28.24 -4.48 9.05
C LYS A 829 27.58 -3.24 9.62
N ILE A 830 26.75 -2.60 8.81
CA ILE A 830 25.99 -1.40 9.18
C ILE A 830 24.51 -1.77 9.16
N GLN A 831 23.88 -1.79 10.33
CA GLN A 831 22.43 -1.99 10.41
C GLN A 831 21.74 -0.63 10.30
N LEU A 832 20.77 -0.56 9.41
CA LEU A 832 20.03 0.64 9.08
C LEU A 832 18.55 0.45 9.42
N GLN A 833 17.89 1.56 9.71
CA GLN A 833 16.43 1.67 9.69
C GLN A 833 16.05 2.92 8.88
N GLU A 834 15.00 2.83 8.08
CA GLU A 834 14.49 3.98 7.35
C GLU A 834 13.85 5.00 8.30
N VAL A 835 14.04 6.29 8.03
CA VAL A 835 13.42 7.37 8.80
C VAL A 835 12.78 8.40 7.88
N ASP A 836 11.80 9.13 8.40
CA ASP A 836 11.02 10.11 7.63
C ASP A 836 11.89 11.27 7.14
N ARG A 837 12.82 11.72 7.98
CA ARG A 837 13.63 12.92 7.75
C ARG A 837 14.93 12.87 8.56
N PRO A 838 15.94 13.65 8.16
CA PRO A 838 17.11 13.87 9.01
C PRO A 838 16.70 14.46 10.37
N LEU A 839 17.37 13.98 11.43
CA LEU A 839 17.25 14.56 12.77
C LEU A 839 17.76 16.01 12.76
N GLU A 840 16.97 16.95 13.30
CA GLU A 840 17.35 18.36 13.36
C GLU A 840 18.71 18.53 14.07
N GLY A 841 19.62 19.27 13.43
CA GLY A 841 20.96 19.55 13.95
C GLY A 841 22.01 18.46 13.74
N ARG A 842 21.66 17.29 13.15
CA ARG A 842 22.65 16.28 12.75
C ARG A 842 23.05 16.43 11.28
N VAL A 843 24.31 16.13 10.99
CA VAL A 843 24.83 16.14 9.62
C VAL A 843 24.23 14.94 8.88
N LEU A 844 23.65 15.21 7.71
CA LEU A 844 23.16 14.20 6.79
C LEU A 844 24.31 13.76 5.89
N TYR A 845 24.53 12.46 5.72
CA TYR A 845 25.62 11.93 4.90
C TYR A 845 25.08 11.17 3.69
N ASP A 846 25.74 11.27 2.54
CA ASP A 846 25.44 10.44 1.38
C ASP A 846 25.81 8.97 1.67
N LEU A 847 24.86 8.05 1.49
CA LEU A 847 24.99 6.62 1.78
C LEU A 847 26.17 5.98 1.04
N ARG A 848 26.42 6.43 -0.19
CA ARG A 848 27.48 5.90 -1.05
C ARG A 848 28.86 6.39 -0.61
N THR A 849 29.05 7.70 -0.56
CA THR A 849 30.38 8.32 -0.37
C THR A 849 30.74 8.55 1.10
N GLY A 850 29.76 8.65 1.99
CA GLY A 850 29.95 9.08 3.37
C GLY A 850 30.30 10.57 3.52
N GLU A 851 30.13 11.37 2.46
CA GLU A 851 30.31 12.83 2.50
C GLU A 851 29.02 13.53 2.96
N PRO A 852 29.12 14.72 3.60
CA PRO A 852 27.95 15.52 3.95
C PRO A 852 27.09 15.84 2.73
N PHE A 853 25.78 15.68 2.88
CA PHE A 853 24.80 15.96 1.84
C PHE A 853 24.09 17.30 2.10
N SER A 854 23.91 18.08 1.04
CA SER A 854 23.00 19.22 0.98
C SER A 854 22.21 19.14 -0.32
N ARG A 855 20.91 19.43 -0.23
CA ARG A 855 20.00 19.47 -1.38
C ARG A 855 20.46 20.49 -2.41
N GLU A 856 20.90 21.67 -1.96
CA GLU A 856 21.37 22.76 -2.81
C GLU A 856 22.62 22.33 -3.58
N GLN A 857 23.56 21.67 -2.92
CA GLN A 857 24.76 21.14 -3.55
C GLN A 857 24.43 20.02 -4.55
N TYR A 858 23.47 19.16 -4.21
CA TYR A 858 23.00 18.11 -5.10
C TYR A 858 22.29 18.67 -6.35
N ALA A 859 21.47 19.71 -6.20
CA ALA A 859 20.84 20.42 -7.32
C ALA A 859 21.88 21.08 -8.25
N LEU A 860 22.86 21.75 -7.66
CA LEU A 860 23.97 22.35 -8.42
C LEU A 860 24.79 21.29 -9.16
N LYS A 861 24.96 20.11 -8.56
CA LYS A 861 25.68 18.97 -9.16
C LYS A 861 24.95 18.43 -10.38
N LEU A 862 23.62 18.28 -10.33
CA LEU A 862 22.84 17.72 -11.45
C LEU A 862 22.54 18.72 -12.57
N GLY A 863 22.54 20.03 -12.28
CA GLY A 863 22.21 21.06 -13.26
C GLY A 863 20.75 21.50 -13.22
N ALA A 864 20.48 22.67 -13.82
CA ALA A 864 19.17 23.33 -13.69
C ALA A 864 18.03 22.61 -14.45
N ASP A 865 18.35 21.88 -15.51
CA ASP A 865 17.45 21.02 -16.27
C ASP A 865 16.98 19.80 -15.45
N ALA A 866 17.81 19.34 -14.51
CA ALA A 866 17.50 18.22 -13.62
C ALA A 866 16.74 18.61 -12.34
N ASN A 867 16.34 19.88 -12.18
CA ASN A 867 15.60 20.33 -11.00
C ASN A 867 14.31 19.55 -10.77
N VAL A 868 13.66 19.08 -11.85
CA VAL A 868 12.46 18.21 -11.74
C VAL A 868 12.76 16.93 -10.94
N LEU A 869 13.93 16.32 -11.12
CA LEU A 869 14.34 15.14 -10.36
C LEU A 869 14.69 15.50 -8.92
N VAL A 870 15.32 16.66 -8.70
CA VAL A 870 15.65 17.12 -7.35
C VAL A 870 14.37 17.43 -6.57
N ASP A 871 13.41 18.10 -7.18
CA ASP A 871 12.13 18.42 -6.57
C ASP A 871 11.30 17.15 -6.31
N ARG A 872 11.40 16.15 -7.20
CA ARG A 872 10.78 14.82 -7.05
C ARG A 872 11.40 13.97 -5.96
N PHE A 873 12.73 13.90 -5.85
CA PHE A 873 13.39 13.02 -4.89
C PHE A 873 13.69 13.72 -3.55
N PHE A 874 13.80 15.05 -3.56
CA PHE A 874 14.12 15.87 -2.39
C PHE A 874 13.22 17.11 -2.36
N PRO A 875 11.92 16.99 -2.02
CA PRO A 875 11.02 18.15 -1.93
C PRO A 875 11.52 19.25 -0.99
N GLN A 876 11.24 20.51 -1.33
CA GLN A 876 11.54 21.67 -0.46
C GLN A 876 10.58 21.79 0.73
N ASP A 877 9.33 21.41 0.54
CA ASP A 877 8.33 21.49 1.60
C ASP A 877 8.54 20.37 2.63
N SER A 878 8.87 20.77 3.85
CA SER A 878 9.00 19.89 5.03
C SER A 878 7.72 19.12 5.42
N LEU A 879 6.63 19.34 4.69
CA LEU A 879 5.31 18.71 4.85
C LEU A 879 5.00 17.68 3.74
N THR A 880 5.89 17.51 2.76
CA THR A 880 5.75 16.49 1.71
C THR A 880 5.99 15.12 2.32
N ASP A 881 5.02 14.22 2.17
CA ASP A 881 4.96 12.95 2.89
C ASP A 881 5.94 11.93 2.29
N LEU A 882 6.33 10.93 3.09
CA LEU A 882 7.09 9.72 2.70
C LEU A 882 6.47 8.98 1.50
N PHE A 883 5.19 9.23 1.25
CA PHE A 883 4.40 8.58 0.23
C PHE A 883 3.76 9.59 -0.75
N SER A 884 4.03 10.89 -0.65
CA SER A 884 3.41 11.87 -1.57
C SER A 884 3.74 11.53 -3.03
N PRO A 885 2.74 11.41 -3.92
CA PRO A 885 3.03 11.49 -5.34
C PRO A 885 3.61 12.88 -5.62
N HIS A 886 4.71 12.91 -6.36
CA HIS A 886 5.30 14.13 -6.90
C HIS A 886 4.77 14.42 -8.29
#